data_AF-W7XEG6-F1
#
_entry.id   AF-W7XEG6-F1
#
_cell.length_a   1.000
_cell.length_b   1.000
_cell.length_c   1.000
_cell.angle_alpha   90.00
_cell.angle_beta   90.00
_cell.angle_gamma   90.00
#
_symmetry.space_group_name_H-M   'P 1'
#
loop_
_entity.id
_entity.type
_entity.pdbx_description
1 polymer ?
#
loop_
_entity_poly.entity_id
_entity_poly.type
_entity_poly.pdbx_seq_one_letter_code
_entity_poly.pdbx_strand_id
1 'polypeptide(L)'
;MNFKASFLQLIYLLLHYVLSGQTSQCPKFSIQHLPRFFDSQQILGYLKIPKTNIILINTLSNNQNGVTEISNVVYYDDITKNEDNIINAIKPDYTIVQMEYIQKNNYILIVSSNQLIAANVYTLQIVKFLIFRLTTGVSLIQGTDLAILTTRACIFYIIDVVQFKQIYSEDICNYYYDVNNFIKYPRTFILNNGQVFITIKDDFGFQAWSLNLTTYQLQQHNYLPEKQTVQHQKTWYTDIDFYYDWNLIFLVGNYYTLTILQIGDLSQNQFTILQNMNLMDWGQNFLNVQFIQFTEQSKQNFSLFMSDPYTLYRLDFTIIGNQLTQSIDSLTFEFAQDFPVYYQGTQYTKWYYVQENKQLFIPMNYNYFFQTQSFVFSYQENKTIWRQAYYSSGWTKIFAINQNNINYFVSYSYYQILVIQDTIDGHIIWKSNLIPNDSIFAKENYFMQVQNYPKGFFALMKSQQIIYIEIFSNQNIYSFQLSQINLSLTRMGYVLTSFMDQENILWFITGLPYKDNKENFLFWMIDFKIQKAKALYSDNLDDNLNKTCYALYSEKNHSLVGLDVLGNVYVWDSLNQYKFKYKKTITKYQCYKSVMGQLYNDGNNIYLIVLCDDHKVISFNIDTEDTQLLIQMSSDSDHINSFEDIQLIGIGESNTGSVFLFRYNQNSKNFESFFKIQTIKYNDKTLNLIYLADSQQLFIQYYYSNNFLPIGVCLENVQNCLNCQMDFYFNTTETQQQDYLFGLGTSESPFLSSQNLITTFLLAQQYNQLIDGIQKININIYIHTENSLSLFQELIDIQFSNVIQLMIRSADPLKQSQINITNSLQFNQFNSLYLSNIIFYFKYLDNQIYQCGLQINNIIGIVNIDNIDYQSSNATYSQNCYSLQISNSSVTLQNLNISNKDFSQFQDIIQVSDSKQVNHNISNQKINQIFFQNNQKACVRQFHS
;
A
#
# COMPACT_ATOMS: atom_id res chain seq x y z
N MET A 1 -40.13 -5.59 48.55
CA MET A 1 -40.32 -5.88 47.12
C MET A 1 -39.14 -6.73 46.66
N ASN A 2 -39.37 -8.03 46.45
CA ASN A 2 -38.34 -8.99 46.08
C ASN A 2 -38.31 -9.14 44.55
N PHE A 3 -37.24 -8.70 43.90
CA PHE A 3 -36.97 -9.04 42.51
C PHE A 3 -36.39 -10.46 42.46
N LYS A 4 -37.23 -11.45 42.16
CA LYS A 4 -36.78 -12.76 41.65
C LYS A 4 -36.62 -12.62 40.14
N ALA A 5 -35.47 -12.16 39.67
CA ALA A 5 -35.09 -12.41 38.28
C ALA A 5 -34.93 -13.93 38.09
N SER A 6 -35.54 -14.51 37.07
CA SER A 6 -35.40 -15.96 36.83
C SER A 6 -33.96 -16.27 36.43
N PHE A 7 -33.45 -17.45 36.79
CA PHE A 7 -32.11 -17.90 36.40
C PHE A 7 -31.86 -17.80 34.89
N LEU A 8 -32.90 -17.97 34.07
CA LEU A 8 -32.86 -17.77 32.62
C LEU A 8 -32.66 -16.31 32.22
N GLN A 9 -33.28 -15.34 32.91
CA GLN A 9 -33.03 -13.91 32.67
C GLN A 9 -31.60 -13.53 33.03
N LEU A 10 -31.03 -14.13 34.09
CA LEU A 10 -29.64 -13.89 34.48
C LEU A 10 -28.66 -14.49 33.45
N ILE A 11 -28.93 -15.71 32.96
CA ILE A 11 -28.17 -16.34 31.87
C ILE A 11 -28.28 -15.50 30.59
N TYR A 12 -29.47 -15.02 30.24
CA TYR A 12 -29.66 -14.19 29.05
C TYR A 12 -28.93 -12.86 29.19
N LEU A 13 -28.97 -12.22 30.38
CA LEU A 13 -28.19 -11.01 30.66
C LEU A 13 -26.68 -11.27 30.59
N LEU A 14 -26.21 -12.39 31.14
CA LEU A 14 -24.79 -12.79 31.08
C LEU A 14 -24.34 -13.14 29.66
N LEU A 15 -25.14 -13.89 28.88
CA LEU A 15 -24.86 -14.16 27.47
C LEU A 15 -24.89 -12.87 26.67
N HIS A 16 -25.84 -11.96 26.92
CA HIS A 16 -25.88 -10.67 26.25
C HIS A 16 -24.67 -9.82 26.65
N TYR A 17 -24.21 -9.84 27.90
CA TYR A 17 -22.99 -9.16 28.36
C TYR A 17 -21.70 -9.77 27.76
N VAL A 18 -21.65 -11.10 27.60
CA VAL A 18 -20.52 -11.80 26.98
C VAL A 18 -20.48 -11.57 25.47
N LEU A 19 -21.64 -11.57 24.80
CA LEU A 19 -21.75 -11.29 23.36
C LEU A 19 -21.58 -9.80 23.03
N SER A 20 -22.00 -8.88 23.91
CA SER A 20 -21.78 -7.43 23.77
C SER A 20 -20.41 -6.95 24.26
N GLY A 21 -19.68 -7.80 25.00
CA GLY A 21 -18.34 -7.52 25.52
C GLY A 21 -17.20 -8.00 24.63
N GLN A 22 -17.47 -8.74 23.56
CA GLN A 22 -16.46 -9.13 22.57
C GLN A 22 -16.29 -8.02 21.54
N THR A 23 -15.15 -7.32 21.56
CA THR A 23 -14.77 -6.43 20.45
C THR A 23 -14.57 -7.25 19.18
N SER A 24 -15.24 -6.85 18.11
CA SER A 24 -15.11 -7.46 16.79
C SER A 24 -13.73 -7.23 16.19
N GLN A 25 -13.31 -8.14 15.31
CA GLN A 25 -12.09 -7.95 14.53
C GLN A 25 -12.25 -6.79 13.55
N CYS A 26 -11.20 -5.99 13.38
CA CYS A 26 -11.17 -4.95 12.36
C CYS A 26 -11.27 -5.59 10.97
N PRO A 27 -12.18 -5.12 10.08
CA PRO A 27 -12.20 -5.54 8.69
C PRO A 27 -10.83 -5.39 8.01
N LYS A 28 -10.40 -6.43 7.30
CA LYS A 28 -9.16 -6.41 6.53
C LYS A 28 -9.41 -5.84 5.14
N PHE A 29 -8.72 -4.76 4.81
CA PHE A 29 -8.76 -4.17 3.47
C PHE A 29 -7.84 -4.91 2.51
N SER A 30 -8.22 -4.95 1.25
CA SER A 30 -7.30 -5.23 0.14
C SER A 30 -7.31 -4.04 -0.80
N ILE A 31 -6.12 -3.56 -1.19
CA ILE A 31 -5.97 -2.39 -2.05
C ILE A 31 -5.01 -2.72 -3.18
N GLN A 32 -5.54 -2.69 -4.40
CA GLN A 32 -4.75 -2.73 -5.63
C GLN A 32 -4.49 -1.28 -6.05
N HIS A 33 -3.25 -0.92 -6.38
CA HIS A 33 -2.91 0.47 -6.71
C HIS A 33 -1.89 0.56 -7.86
N LEU A 34 -2.26 1.28 -8.92
CA LEU A 34 -1.34 1.65 -10.02
C LEU A 34 -0.52 2.89 -9.64
N PRO A 35 0.73 3.06 -10.08
CA PRO A 35 1.41 4.35 -10.01
C PRO A 35 0.56 5.45 -10.63
N ARG A 36 0.58 6.66 -10.06
CA ARG A 36 -0.28 7.79 -10.49
C ARG A 36 0.14 8.34 -11.86
N PHE A 37 -0.24 7.64 -12.91
CA PHE A 37 0.27 7.84 -14.26
C PHE A 37 -0.19 9.15 -14.92
N PHE A 38 -1.35 9.74 -14.57
CA PHE A 38 -1.66 11.11 -15.02
C PHE A 38 -0.82 12.19 -14.32
N ASP A 39 -0.26 11.88 -13.16
CA ASP A 39 0.71 12.72 -12.46
C ASP A 39 2.16 12.42 -12.92
N SER A 40 2.32 11.62 -13.98
CA SER A 40 3.61 11.19 -14.54
C SER A 40 4.51 10.44 -13.55
N GLN A 41 3.92 9.80 -12.53
CA GLN A 41 4.66 8.98 -11.56
C GLN A 41 5.08 7.64 -12.19
N GLN A 42 6.39 7.37 -12.19
CA GLN A 42 6.98 6.14 -12.70
C GLN A 42 7.84 5.46 -11.63
N ILE A 43 7.82 4.14 -11.56
CA ILE A 43 8.64 3.37 -10.59
C ILE A 43 10.14 3.64 -10.83
N LEU A 44 10.81 4.17 -9.82
CA LEU A 44 12.24 4.44 -9.86
C LEU A 44 13.07 3.29 -9.28
N GLY A 45 12.58 2.69 -8.20
CA GLY A 45 13.29 1.62 -7.49
C GLY A 45 12.53 1.09 -6.28
N TYR A 46 13.16 0.15 -5.59
CA TYR A 46 12.56 -0.63 -4.52
C TYR A 46 13.45 -0.65 -3.26
N LEU A 47 12.85 -0.93 -2.11
CA LEU A 47 13.57 -1.26 -0.88
C LEU A 47 12.83 -2.36 -0.12
N LYS A 48 13.48 -3.48 0.13
CA LYS A 48 12.94 -4.52 1.04
C LYS A 48 13.25 -4.13 2.48
N ILE A 49 12.24 -4.08 3.36
CA ILE A 49 12.49 -4.02 4.80
C ILE A 49 12.97 -5.41 5.25
N PRO A 50 14.19 -5.56 5.78
CA PRO A 50 14.75 -6.87 6.13
C PRO A 50 13.90 -7.62 7.16
N LYS A 51 13.81 -8.94 7.02
CA LYS A 51 13.07 -9.83 7.92
C LYS A 51 11.58 -9.52 8.11
N THR A 52 10.97 -8.87 7.13
CA THR A 52 9.51 -8.66 7.07
C THR A 52 8.98 -9.20 5.76
N ASN A 53 7.68 -9.04 5.49
CA ASN A 53 7.11 -9.25 4.16
C ASN A 53 6.75 -7.92 3.47
N ILE A 54 7.39 -6.80 3.87
CA ILE A 54 7.11 -5.48 3.30
C ILE A 54 8.19 -5.08 2.30
N ILE A 55 7.76 -4.60 1.13
CA ILE A 55 8.60 -3.93 0.14
C ILE A 55 8.10 -2.50 -0.09
N LEU A 56 9.01 -1.56 -0.20
CA LEU A 56 8.72 -0.18 -0.56
C LEU A 56 8.98 0.00 -2.05
N ILE A 57 8.03 0.62 -2.74
CA ILE A 57 8.11 0.95 -4.16
C ILE A 57 8.14 2.47 -4.28
N ASN A 58 9.28 3.02 -4.68
CA ASN A 58 9.44 4.46 -4.88
C ASN A 58 9.13 4.83 -6.32
N THR A 59 8.21 5.77 -6.51
CA THR A 59 7.92 6.37 -7.81
C THR A 59 8.40 7.81 -7.86
N LEU A 60 8.71 8.30 -9.06
CA LEU A 60 9.18 9.65 -9.32
C LEU A 60 8.37 10.28 -10.46
N SER A 61 7.89 11.50 -10.25
CA SER A 61 7.26 12.31 -11.30
C SER A 61 8.30 13.15 -12.03
N ASN A 62 8.31 12.99 -13.35
CA ASN A 62 9.09 13.80 -14.27
C ASN A 62 8.17 14.87 -14.89
N ASN A 63 8.68 16.10 -15.05
CA ASN A 63 7.95 17.12 -15.82
C ASN A 63 7.72 16.65 -17.27
N GLN A 64 6.72 17.18 -17.98
CA GLN A 64 6.38 16.79 -19.37
C GLN A 64 7.54 16.99 -20.39
N ASN A 65 8.62 17.67 -20.00
CA ASN A 65 9.83 17.86 -20.79
C ASN A 65 11.00 16.96 -20.34
N GLY A 66 10.82 16.11 -19.32
CA GLY A 66 11.82 15.21 -18.75
C GLY A 66 12.97 15.87 -17.96
N VAL A 67 12.89 17.16 -17.63
CA VAL A 67 14.06 17.96 -17.17
C VAL A 67 14.17 18.10 -15.64
N THR A 68 13.08 17.99 -14.88
CA THR A 68 13.12 18.17 -13.41
C THR A 68 12.33 17.10 -12.67
N GLU A 69 12.98 16.48 -11.70
CA GLU A 69 12.42 15.60 -10.68
C GLU A 69 11.50 16.42 -9.76
N ILE A 70 10.19 16.18 -9.76
CA ILE A 70 9.23 17.05 -9.05
C ILE A 70 8.87 16.49 -7.68
N SER A 71 8.46 15.23 -7.62
CA SER A 71 7.96 14.64 -6.38
C SER A 71 7.91 13.12 -6.46
N ASN A 72 8.03 12.47 -5.30
CA ASN A 72 7.94 11.03 -5.17
C ASN A 72 6.64 10.59 -4.50
N VAL A 73 6.25 9.35 -4.77
CA VAL A 73 5.26 8.60 -3.99
C VAL A 73 5.86 7.25 -3.64
N VAL A 74 5.92 6.94 -2.35
CA VAL A 74 6.40 5.64 -1.85
C VAL A 74 5.21 4.78 -1.41
N TYR A 75 5.04 3.64 -2.07
CA TYR A 75 4.03 2.63 -1.73
C TYR A 75 4.65 1.54 -0.87
N TYR A 76 3.95 1.09 0.17
CA TYR A 76 4.32 -0.05 1.01
C TYR A 76 3.43 -1.21 0.59
N ASP A 77 4.04 -2.21 -0.06
CA ASP A 77 3.36 -3.40 -0.52
C ASP A 77 3.66 -4.58 0.41
N ASP A 78 2.61 -5.26 0.85
CA ASP A 78 2.71 -6.51 1.60
C ASP A 78 2.75 -7.69 0.64
N ILE A 79 3.96 -8.25 0.47
CA ILE A 79 4.23 -9.32 -0.50
C ILE A 79 3.88 -10.72 0.00
N THR A 80 3.18 -10.84 1.14
CA THR A 80 2.67 -12.15 1.63
C THR A 80 1.67 -12.79 0.68
N LYS A 81 0.94 -11.97 -0.07
CA LYS A 81 -0.02 -12.42 -1.06
C LYS A 81 0.59 -12.39 -2.45
N ASN A 82 0.07 -13.23 -3.33
CA ASN A 82 0.43 -13.18 -4.75
C ASN A 82 -0.30 -12.05 -5.49
N GLU A 83 -1.27 -11.38 -4.87
CA GLU A 83 -1.93 -10.17 -5.36
C GLU A 83 -1.26 -8.90 -4.80
N ASP A 84 -1.47 -7.77 -5.49
CA ASP A 84 -1.07 -6.44 -5.02
C ASP A 84 -1.84 -6.06 -3.74
N ASN A 85 -1.12 -5.60 -2.70
CA ASN A 85 -1.74 -5.21 -1.44
C ASN A 85 -1.01 -4.02 -0.83
N ILE A 86 -1.34 -2.83 -1.30
CA ILE A 86 -0.75 -1.59 -0.78
C ILE A 86 -1.36 -1.26 0.59
N ILE A 87 -0.55 -1.43 1.64
CA ILE A 87 -0.96 -1.18 3.02
C ILE A 87 -0.71 0.26 3.48
N ASN A 88 0.16 1.00 2.78
CA ASN A 88 0.42 2.40 3.07
C ASN A 88 1.00 3.09 1.84
N ALA A 89 0.79 4.40 1.74
CA ALA A 89 1.37 5.20 0.68
C ALA A 89 1.72 6.59 1.25
N ILE A 90 2.90 7.11 0.94
CA ILE A 90 3.42 8.35 1.54
C ILE A 90 4.06 9.26 0.50
N LYS A 91 3.67 10.55 0.51
CA LYS A 91 4.26 11.60 -0.33
C LYS A 91 5.24 12.38 0.52
N PRO A 92 6.55 12.11 0.42
CA PRO A 92 7.53 12.93 1.11
C PRO A 92 7.51 14.36 0.59
N ASP A 93 7.95 15.30 1.43
CA ASP A 93 8.17 16.71 1.10
C ASP A 93 9.54 16.96 0.43
N TYR A 94 10.29 15.88 0.15
CA TYR A 94 11.57 15.87 -0.54
C TYR A 94 11.62 14.79 -1.63
N THR A 95 12.51 14.98 -2.60
CA THR A 95 12.75 14.00 -3.68
C THR A 95 13.60 12.83 -3.18
N ILE A 96 13.23 11.61 -3.56
CA ILE A 96 13.93 10.35 -3.26
C ILE A 96 14.55 9.81 -4.55
N VAL A 97 15.88 9.78 -4.59
CA VAL A 97 16.67 9.18 -5.69
C VAL A 97 16.92 7.69 -5.41
N GLN A 98 17.26 7.36 -4.16
CA GLN A 98 17.54 5.98 -3.72
C GLN A 98 17.15 5.82 -2.24
N MET A 99 16.77 4.60 -1.86
CA MET A 99 16.50 4.22 -0.48
C MET A 99 17.36 3.01 -0.08
N GLU A 100 17.84 2.99 1.15
CA GLU A 100 18.53 1.86 1.80
C GLU A 100 17.99 1.68 3.22
N TYR A 101 18.09 0.49 3.81
CA TYR A 101 17.60 0.24 5.18
C TYR A 101 18.74 0.10 6.18
N ILE A 102 18.73 0.91 7.24
CA ILE A 102 19.71 0.84 8.33
C ILE A 102 19.15 -0.04 9.45
N GLN A 103 19.50 -1.33 9.45
CA GLN A 103 18.96 -2.30 10.41
C GLN A 103 19.22 -1.95 11.87
N LYS A 104 20.35 -1.31 12.19
CA LYS A 104 20.77 -1.04 13.58
C LYS A 104 19.85 -0.06 14.31
N ASN A 105 19.27 0.89 13.59
CA ASN A 105 18.38 1.92 14.16
C ASN A 105 16.97 1.91 13.54
N ASN A 106 16.65 0.93 12.68
CA ASN A 106 15.37 0.81 11.97
C ASN A 106 14.93 2.07 11.21
N TYR A 107 15.87 2.73 10.53
CA TYR A 107 15.60 3.90 9.69
C TYR A 107 15.78 3.59 8.22
N ILE A 108 15.07 4.34 7.38
CA ILE A 108 15.29 4.36 5.95
C ILE A 108 16.29 5.48 5.64
N LEU A 109 17.44 5.09 5.09
CA LEU A 109 18.42 6.02 4.54
C LEU A 109 17.98 6.43 3.14
N ILE A 110 17.86 7.73 2.92
CA ILE A 110 17.36 8.30 1.68
C ILE A 110 18.42 9.20 1.07
N VAL A 111 18.71 8.96 -0.20
CA VAL A 111 19.47 9.88 -1.02
C VAL A 111 18.49 10.83 -1.70
N SER A 112 18.56 12.11 -1.34
CA SER A 112 17.85 13.20 -1.99
C SER A 112 18.85 14.11 -2.68
N SER A 113 18.50 14.80 -3.76
CA SER A 113 19.45 15.50 -4.64
C SER A 113 20.47 16.41 -3.92
N ASN A 114 20.15 16.94 -2.72
CA ASN A 114 21.08 17.73 -1.91
C ASN A 114 21.22 17.29 -0.44
N GLN A 115 20.72 16.10 -0.08
CA GLN A 115 20.73 15.65 1.31
C GLN A 115 20.85 14.13 1.39
N LEU A 116 21.55 13.66 2.42
CA LEU A 116 21.40 12.30 2.92
C LEU A 116 20.49 12.35 4.14
N ILE A 117 19.38 11.63 4.12
CA ILE A 117 18.31 11.71 5.12
C ILE A 117 18.17 10.36 5.82
N ALA A 118 18.06 10.34 7.14
CA ALA A 118 17.50 9.20 7.88
C ALA A 118 16.04 9.51 8.18
N ALA A 119 15.14 8.66 7.70
CA ALA A 119 13.69 8.86 7.79
C ALA A 119 13.01 7.77 8.63
N ASN A 120 11.91 8.15 9.27
CA ASN A 120 11.05 7.24 10.02
C ASN A 120 10.34 6.25 9.08
N VAL A 121 10.31 4.97 9.44
CA VAL A 121 9.81 3.87 8.59
C VAL A 121 8.29 3.91 8.32
N TYR A 122 7.49 4.57 9.16
CA TYR A 122 6.02 4.62 9.00
C TYR A 122 5.52 5.87 8.26
N THR A 123 6.34 6.92 8.26
CA THR A 123 5.93 8.28 7.86
C THR A 123 6.85 8.93 6.82
N LEU A 124 8.05 8.41 6.63
CA LEU A 124 9.14 9.03 5.88
C LEU A 124 9.47 10.46 6.33
N GLN A 125 9.08 10.87 7.53
CA GLN A 125 9.51 12.15 8.07
C GLN A 125 10.99 12.12 8.41
N ILE A 126 11.67 13.23 8.16
CA ILE A 126 13.11 13.40 8.42
C ILE A 126 13.36 13.32 9.93
N VAL A 127 14.19 12.36 10.34
CA VAL A 127 14.69 12.25 11.72
C VAL A 127 16.05 12.95 11.85
N LYS A 128 16.95 12.71 10.89
CA LYS A 128 18.27 13.35 10.78
C LYS A 128 18.61 13.59 9.31
N PHE A 129 19.44 14.58 9.02
CA PHE A 129 19.94 14.81 7.67
C PHE A 129 21.37 15.39 7.66
N LEU A 130 22.07 15.17 6.55
CA LEU A 130 23.38 15.72 6.23
C LEU A 130 23.26 16.39 4.86
N ILE A 131 23.90 17.55 4.70
CA ILE A 131 23.83 18.31 3.46
C ILE A 131 25.00 17.92 2.57
N PHE A 132 24.69 17.53 1.34
CA PHE A 132 25.64 17.24 0.28
C PHE A 132 25.16 17.89 -1.01
N ARG A 133 26.03 18.27 -1.93
CA ARG A 133 25.56 18.84 -3.21
C ARG A 133 25.44 17.75 -4.26
N LEU A 134 24.30 17.71 -4.96
CA LEU A 134 24.09 16.88 -6.15
C LEU A 134 24.40 15.39 -5.92
N THR A 135 23.87 14.78 -4.86
CA THR A 135 24.08 13.35 -4.59
C THR A 135 23.43 12.48 -5.67
N THR A 136 24.07 11.37 -6.01
CA THR A 136 23.65 10.48 -7.11
C THR A 136 23.31 9.07 -6.67
N GLY A 137 23.84 8.60 -5.54
CA GLY A 137 23.60 7.25 -5.05
C GLY A 137 24.37 6.94 -3.78
N VAL A 138 23.99 5.85 -3.12
CA VAL A 138 24.63 5.38 -1.89
C VAL A 138 24.80 3.86 -1.94
N SER A 139 25.80 3.34 -1.23
CA SER A 139 25.94 1.90 -1.00
C SER A 139 26.36 1.66 0.44
N LEU A 140 25.56 0.88 1.17
CA LEU A 140 25.90 0.42 2.52
C LEU A 140 27.01 -0.62 2.45
N ILE A 141 28.06 -0.44 3.25
CA ILE A 141 29.09 -1.46 3.44
C ILE A 141 28.53 -2.49 4.41
N GLN A 142 27.98 -3.57 3.84
CA GLN A 142 27.30 -4.64 4.58
C GLN A 142 28.13 -5.13 5.78
N GLY A 143 27.49 -5.28 6.94
CA GLY A 143 28.15 -5.67 8.19
C GLY A 143 28.89 -4.55 8.93
N THR A 144 28.84 -3.30 8.46
CA THR A 144 29.43 -2.13 9.13
C THR A 144 28.42 -0.99 9.31
N ASP A 145 28.81 0.05 10.05
CA ASP A 145 28.03 1.28 10.19
C ASP A 145 28.33 2.32 9.08
N LEU A 146 29.05 1.92 8.02
CA LEU A 146 29.54 2.85 6.99
C LEU A 146 28.77 2.73 5.67
N ALA A 147 28.72 3.84 4.95
CA ALA A 147 28.18 3.91 3.59
C ALA A 147 29.06 4.79 2.69
N ILE A 148 29.08 4.45 1.40
CA ILE A 148 29.69 5.27 0.35
C ILE A 148 28.61 6.07 -0.35
N LEU A 149 28.69 7.40 -0.29
CA LEU A 149 27.78 8.34 -0.95
C LEU A 149 28.50 9.01 -2.11
N THR A 150 27.93 8.95 -3.32
CA THR A 150 28.50 9.58 -4.52
C THR A 150 27.75 10.87 -4.87
N THR A 151 28.45 11.80 -5.52
CA THR A 151 27.87 13.06 -6.03
C THR A 151 28.20 13.30 -7.49
N ARG A 152 27.47 14.20 -8.15
CA ARG A 152 27.76 14.62 -9.53
C ARG A 152 29.09 15.36 -9.68
N ALA A 153 29.68 15.84 -8.59
CA ALA A 153 30.83 16.76 -8.60
C ALA A 153 32.17 16.05 -8.42
N CYS A 154 32.39 14.88 -9.03
CA CYS A 154 33.65 14.14 -8.88
C CYS A 154 34.07 13.77 -7.43
N ILE A 155 33.15 13.82 -6.45
CA ILE A 155 33.46 13.52 -5.05
C ILE A 155 32.57 12.38 -4.55
N PHE A 156 33.18 11.46 -3.80
CA PHE A 156 32.44 10.53 -2.95
C PHE A 156 32.83 10.67 -1.48
N TYR A 157 31.92 10.27 -0.60
CA TYR A 157 32.03 10.42 0.85
C TYR A 157 31.88 9.08 1.54
N ILE A 158 32.62 8.89 2.63
CA ILE A 158 32.42 7.79 3.58
C ILE A 158 31.66 8.35 4.78
N ILE A 159 30.46 7.82 5.02
CA ILE A 159 29.53 8.30 6.05
C ILE A 159 29.31 7.20 7.08
N ASP A 160 29.37 7.54 8.36
CA ASP A 160 28.82 6.71 9.42
C ASP A 160 27.31 6.95 9.49
N VAL A 161 26.51 5.93 9.15
CA VAL A 161 25.05 6.05 9.04
C VAL A 161 24.32 5.92 10.38
N VAL A 162 25.01 5.50 11.44
CA VAL A 162 24.45 5.37 12.79
C VAL A 162 24.66 6.67 13.58
N GLN A 163 25.90 7.17 13.59
CA GLN A 163 26.22 8.49 14.14
C GLN A 163 25.74 9.62 13.23
N PHE A 164 25.48 9.30 11.96
CA PHE A 164 25.02 10.22 10.93
C PHE A 164 26.03 11.35 10.69
N LYS A 165 27.29 10.97 10.45
CA LYS A 165 28.44 11.88 10.33
C LYS A 165 29.33 11.51 9.15
N GLN A 166 29.84 12.53 8.43
CA GLN A 166 30.91 12.34 7.45
C GLN A 166 32.23 11.95 8.14
N ILE A 167 32.80 10.82 7.73
CA ILE A 167 34.10 10.33 8.19
C ILE A 167 35.21 10.80 7.27
N TYR A 168 35.00 10.68 5.96
CA TYR A 168 36.02 10.97 4.94
C TYR A 168 35.37 11.44 3.63
N SER A 169 36.14 12.09 2.77
CA SER A 169 35.75 12.50 1.41
C SER A 169 36.94 12.40 0.47
N GLU A 170 36.72 11.90 -0.75
CA GLU A 170 37.76 11.77 -1.77
C GLU A 170 37.32 12.46 -3.07
N ASP A 171 38.23 13.22 -3.68
CA ASP A 171 38.03 13.83 -5.00
C ASP A 171 38.69 12.97 -6.08
N ILE A 172 37.85 12.30 -6.87
CA ILE A 172 38.30 11.37 -7.90
C ILE A 172 38.77 12.07 -9.17
N CYS A 173 38.44 13.36 -9.37
CA CYS A 173 38.89 14.12 -10.54
C CYS A 173 40.42 14.30 -10.52
N ASN A 174 41.09 14.10 -9.39
CA ASN A 174 42.55 14.08 -9.28
C ASN A 174 43.21 12.95 -10.10
N TYR A 175 42.49 11.85 -10.37
CA TYR A 175 43.01 10.69 -11.09
C TYR A 175 42.71 10.76 -12.60
N TYR A 176 41.63 11.44 -12.99
CA TYR A 176 41.27 11.72 -14.38
C TYR A 176 40.44 13.01 -14.43
N TYR A 177 41.04 14.12 -14.88
CA TYR A 177 40.39 15.44 -14.83
C TYR A 177 39.33 15.57 -15.94
N ASP A 178 38.06 15.39 -15.57
CA ASP A 178 36.91 15.81 -16.38
C ASP A 178 35.79 16.31 -15.46
N VAL A 179 35.60 17.63 -15.45
CA VAL A 179 34.62 18.32 -14.60
C VAL A 179 33.16 18.00 -14.94
N ASN A 180 32.90 17.36 -16.08
CA ASN A 180 31.56 16.93 -16.48
C ASN A 180 31.29 15.46 -16.17
N ASN A 181 32.28 14.73 -15.63
CA ASN A 181 32.18 13.31 -15.39
C ASN A 181 31.24 13.00 -14.22
N PHE A 182 30.12 12.34 -14.50
CA PHE A 182 29.12 12.04 -13.49
C PHE A 182 29.37 10.72 -12.78
N ILE A 183 29.70 10.77 -11.49
CA ILE A 183 29.79 9.57 -10.67
C ILE A 183 28.41 9.01 -10.34
N LYS A 184 28.23 7.71 -10.56
CA LYS A 184 27.01 6.97 -10.28
C LYS A 184 27.33 5.58 -9.73
N TYR A 185 26.33 4.96 -9.10
CA TYR A 185 26.31 3.54 -8.76
C TYR A 185 27.52 3.05 -7.94
N PRO A 186 27.73 3.58 -6.71
CA PRO A 186 28.67 2.93 -5.82
C PRO A 186 28.21 1.49 -5.56
N ARG A 187 29.13 0.53 -5.66
CA ARG A 187 28.94 -0.84 -5.18
C ARG A 187 30.09 -1.18 -4.26
N THR A 188 29.76 -1.68 -3.08
CA THR A 188 30.76 -2.07 -2.08
C THR A 188 30.68 -3.56 -1.78
N PHE A 189 31.84 -4.15 -1.54
CA PHE A 189 31.98 -5.57 -1.28
C PHE A 189 33.12 -5.80 -0.27
N ILE A 190 33.04 -6.80 0.62
CA ILE A 190 34.09 -7.11 1.62
C ILE A 190 34.82 -8.39 1.25
N LEU A 191 36.10 -8.27 0.89
CA LEU A 191 36.93 -9.39 0.48
C LEU A 191 37.28 -10.30 1.67
N ASN A 192 37.71 -11.53 1.36
CA ASN A 192 38.10 -12.52 2.38
C ASN A 192 39.21 -12.02 3.33
N ASN A 193 40.04 -11.06 2.89
CA ASN A 193 41.08 -10.44 3.71
C ASN A 193 40.56 -9.28 4.59
N GLY A 194 39.26 -8.99 4.58
CA GLY A 194 38.61 -7.93 5.35
C GLY A 194 38.70 -6.52 4.75
N GLN A 195 39.34 -6.35 3.58
CA GLN A 195 39.34 -5.07 2.87
C GLN A 195 38.00 -4.85 2.17
N VAL A 196 37.51 -3.62 2.17
CA VAL A 196 36.32 -3.25 1.41
C VAL A 196 36.76 -2.87 0.01
N PHE A 197 36.28 -3.61 -1.00
CA PHE A 197 36.36 -3.22 -2.39
C PHE A 197 35.20 -2.28 -2.73
N ILE A 198 35.50 -1.15 -3.35
CA ILE A 198 34.52 -0.16 -3.74
C ILE A 198 34.66 0.02 -5.25
N THR A 199 33.54 -0.08 -5.97
CA THR A 199 33.48 0.29 -7.38
C THR A 199 32.56 1.46 -7.58
N ILE A 200 33.01 2.38 -8.43
CA ILE A 200 32.36 3.65 -8.68
C ILE A 200 32.28 3.81 -10.20
N LYS A 201 31.08 3.97 -10.74
CA LYS A 201 30.89 4.15 -12.19
C LYS A 201 30.96 5.61 -12.57
N ASP A 202 31.58 5.88 -13.71
CA ASP A 202 31.59 7.19 -14.34
C ASP A 202 31.41 7.06 -15.87
N ASP A 203 31.66 8.12 -16.64
CA ASP A 203 31.51 8.12 -18.10
C ASP A 203 32.62 7.33 -18.84
N PHE A 204 33.67 6.90 -18.13
CA PHE A 204 34.79 6.13 -18.67
C PHE A 204 34.75 4.64 -18.30
N GLY A 205 34.05 4.26 -17.23
CA GLY A 205 33.88 2.87 -16.82
C GLY A 205 33.68 2.73 -15.30
N PHE A 206 34.04 1.57 -14.77
CA PHE A 206 34.04 1.34 -13.32
C PHE A 206 35.44 1.55 -12.76
N GLN A 207 35.60 2.50 -11.84
CA GLN A 207 36.82 2.70 -11.06
C GLN A 207 36.83 1.74 -9.88
N ALA A 208 37.97 1.10 -9.61
CA ALA A 208 38.19 0.21 -8.49
C ALA A 208 38.97 0.90 -7.36
N TRP A 209 38.53 0.67 -6.12
CA TRP A 209 39.14 1.20 -4.91
C TRP A 209 39.14 0.14 -3.81
N SER A 210 40.07 0.24 -2.87
CA SER A 210 40.03 -0.51 -1.62
C SER A 210 40.06 0.43 -0.42
N LEU A 211 39.34 0.04 0.64
CA LEU A 211 39.29 0.74 1.92
C LEU A 211 39.67 -0.23 3.04
N ASN A 212 40.63 0.19 3.87
CA ASN A 212 40.96 -0.50 5.11
C ASN A 212 40.03 0.01 6.22
N LEU A 213 39.15 -0.85 6.75
CA LEU A 213 38.18 -0.47 7.80
C LEU A 213 38.82 -0.09 9.14
N THR A 214 40.09 -0.46 9.39
CA THR A 214 40.79 -0.15 10.64
C THR A 214 41.49 1.20 10.59
N THR A 215 42.14 1.52 9.45
CA THR A 215 42.88 2.78 9.29
C THR A 215 42.11 3.86 8.53
N TYR A 216 40.98 3.49 7.91
CA TYR A 216 40.22 4.29 6.94
C TYR A 216 41.06 4.78 5.74
N GLN A 217 42.17 4.09 5.44
CA GLN A 217 43.02 4.41 4.29
C GLN A 217 42.39 3.86 3.01
N LEU A 218 42.33 4.72 2.00
CA LEU A 218 41.78 4.46 0.68
C LEU A 218 42.92 4.26 -0.34
N GLN A 219 42.79 3.29 -1.24
CA GLN A 219 43.72 3.04 -2.33
C GLN A 219 42.97 2.88 -3.66
N GLN A 220 43.46 3.49 -4.74
CA GLN A 220 42.89 3.42 -6.08
C GLN A 220 43.58 2.33 -6.92
N HIS A 221 42.80 1.60 -7.73
CA HIS A 221 43.21 0.39 -8.47
C HIS A 221 42.84 0.43 -9.97
N ASN A 222 42.88 1.60 -10.61
CA ASN A 222 42.50 1.80 -12.02
C ASN A 222 41.02 1.43 -12.37
N TYR A 223 40.74 1.39 -13.67
CA TYR A 223 39.42 1.04 -14.23
C TYR A 223 39.30 -0.46 -14.51
N LEU A 224 38.08 -0.98 -14.44
CA LEU A 224 37.72 -2.36 -14.72
C LEU A 224 36.95 -2.51 -16.04
N PRO A 225 37.42 -3.34 -16.99
CA PRO A 225 38.81 -3.78 -17.18
C PRO A 225 39.73 -2.59 -17.57
N GLU A 226 41.03 -2.76 -17.38
CA GLU A 226 42.01 -1.72 -17.74
C GLU A 226 41.90 -1.40 -19.26
N LYS A 227 41.80 -0.12 -19.61
CA LYS A 227 41.60 0.33 -20.99
C LYS A 227 42.71 -0.22 -21.88
N GLN A 228 42.38 -1.12 -22.82
CA GLN A 228 43.28 -1.41 -23.92
C GLN A 228 43.55 -0.11 -24.68
N THR A 229 44.81 0.21 -24.91
CA THR A 229 45.35 1.49 -25.40
C THR A 229 44.94 1.89 -26.83
N VAL A 230 43.82 1.39 -27.35
CA VAL A 230 43.34 1.69 -28.71
C VAL A 230 42.17 2.67 -28.65
N GLN A 231 42.37 3.81 -29.30
CA GLN A 231 41.40 4.88 -29.49
C GLN A 231 40.03 4.36 -29.98
N HIS A 232 38.97 4.77 -29.28
CA HIS A 232 37.59 4.91 -29.78
C HIS A 232 36.68 3.69 -30.00
N GLN A 233 36.86 2.57 -29.30
CA GLN A 233 35.74 1.66 -29.07
C GLN A 233 35.28 1.77 -27.62
N LYS A 234 34.25 2.60 -27.38
CA LYS A 234 33.59 2.72 -26.08
C LYS A 234 32.78 1.45 -25.80
N THR A 235 33.43 0.36 -25.36
CA THR A 235 32.74 -0.72 -24.66
C THR A 235 32.20 -0.13 -23.36
N TRP A 236 30.89 0.11 -23.33
CA TRP A 236 30.21 0.75 -22.21
C TRP A 236 29.60 -0.33 -21.32
N TYR A 237 30.18 -0.54 -20.14
CA TYR A 237 29.60 -1.41 -19.13
C TYR A 237 28.47 -0.69 -18.41
N THR A 238 27.32 -1.32 -18.32
CA THR A 238 26.09 -0.77 -17.74
C THR A 238 25.98 -1.09 -16.25
N ASP A 239 26.36 -2.30 -15.85
CA ASP A 239 26.24 -2.82 -14.48
C ASP A 239 27.40 -3.77 -14.13
N ILE A 240 27.59 -3.97 -12.82
CA ILE A 240 28.65 -4.79 -12.23
C ILE A 240 28.11 -5.59 -11.05
N ASP A 241 28.56 -6.83 -10.89
CA ASP A 241 28.32 -7.63 -9.69
C ASP A 241 29.51 -8.55 -9.36
N PHE A 242 29.49 -9.17 -8.17
CA PHE A 242 30.65 -9.84 -7.58
C PHE A 242 30.33 -11.24 -7.07
N TYR A 243 31.30 -12.15 -7.16
CA TYR A 243 31.30 -13.41 -6.41
C TYR A 243 32.55 -13.53 -5.56
N TYR A 244 32.35 -13.47 -4.25
CA TYR A 244 33.42 -13.26 -3.29
C TYR A 244 34.31 -14.46 -3.01
N ASP A 245 33.73 -15.66 -3.02
CA ASP A 245 34.46 -16.89 -2.68
C ASP A 245 35.63 -17.16 -3.63
N TRP A 246 35.55 -16.60 -4.85
CA TRP A 246 36.52 -16.74 -5.92
C TRP A 246 37.10 -15.39 -6.39
N ASN A 247 36.77 -14.30 -5.69
CA ASN A 247 37.15 -12.94 -6.05
C ASN A 247 36.83 -12.58 -7.52
N LEU A 248 35.66 -12.99 -8.00
CA LEU A 248 35.21 -12.74 -9.37
C LEU A 248 34.39 -11.45 -9.47
N ILE A 249 34.58 -10.75 -10.58
CA ILE A 249 33.81 -9.57 -10.98
C ILE A 249 33.13 -9.89 -12.31
N PHE A 250 31.83 -9.64 -12.39
CA PHE A 250 31.02 -9.75 -13.59
C PHE A 250 30.64 -8.36 -14.07
N LEU A 251 30.98 -8.05 -15.31
CA LEU A 251 30.69 -6.78 -15.97
C LEU A 251 29.81 -7.05 -17.18
N VAL A 252 28.66 -6.37 -17.26
CA VAL A 252 27.78 -6.44 -18.43
C VAL A 252 27.63 -5.10 -19.09
N GLY A 253 27.35 -5.08 -20.39
CA GLY A 253 27.28 -3.83 -21.11
C GLY A 253 26.67 -3.92 -22.50
N ASN A 254 27.15 -3.01 -23.36
CA ASN A 254 26.64 -2.87 -24.72
C ASN A 254 26.78 -4.15 -25.54
N TYR A 255 25.85 -4.36 -26.47
CA TYR A 255 25.85 -5.50 -27.39
C TYR A 255 26.00 -6.83 -26.64
N TYR A 256 25.21 -7.03 -25.58
CA TYR A 256 25.22 -8.25 -24.75
C TYR A 256 26.63 -8.72 -24.30
N THR A 257 27.55 -7.78 -24.09
CA THR A 257 28.91 -8.08 -23.61
C THR A 257 28.87 -8.55 -22.15
N LEU A 258 29.55 -9.67 -21.87
CA LEU A 258 29.89 -10.15 -20.53
C LEU A 258 31.40 -10.26 -20.40
N THR A 259 31.99 -9.54 -19.45
CA THR A 259 33.40 -9.62 -19.08
C THR A 259 33.53 -10.12 -17.65
N ILE A 260 34.41 -11.09 -17.44
CA ILE A 260 34.66 -11.72 -16.14
C ILE A 260 36.11 -11.50 -15.76
N LEU A 261 36.32 -10.90 -14.59
CA LEU A 261 37.63 -10.60 -14.03
C LEU A 261 37.83 -11.37 -12.74
N GLN A 262 39.06 -11.75 -12.44
CA GLN A 262 39.48 -12.22 -11.13
C GLN A 262 40.38 -11.19 -10.47
N ILE A 263 40.13 -10.92 -9.19
CA ILE A 263 41.03 -10.13 -8.35
C ILE A 263 42.12 -11.06 -7.81
N GLY A 264 43.37 -10.80 -8.21
CA GLY A 264 44.55 -11.49 -7.68
C GLY A 264 45.02 -10.82 -6.37
N ASP A 265 46.11 -10.08 -6.43
CA ASP A 265 46.60 -9.25 -5.33
C ASP A 265 46.22 -7.77 -5.53
N LEU A 266 45.30 -7.26 -4.71
CA LEU A 266 44.90 -5.85 -4.72
C LEU A 266 46.03 -4.90 -4.36
N SER A 267 46.94 -5.29 -3.46
CA SER A 267 48.07 -4.42 -3.09
C SER A 267 49.00 -4.16 -4.27
N GLN A 268 49.02 -5.08 -5.24
CA GLN A 268 49.80 -5.02 -6.48
C GLN A 268 48.97 -4.60 -7.70
N ASN A 269 47.70 -4.22 -7.51
CA ASN A 269 46.78 -3.83 -8.59
C ASN A 269 46.58 -4.93 -9.66
N GLN A 270 46.50 -6.21 -9.25
CA GLN A 270 46.41 -7.34 -10.17
C GLN A 270 44.96 -7.76 -10.44
N PHE A 271 44.46 -7.48 -11.65
CA PHE A 271 43.19 -8.00 -12.17
C PHE A 271 43.44 -8.82 -13.44
N THR A 272 42.91 -10.05 -13.47
CA THR A 272 43.06 -10.95 -14.62
C THR A 272 41.72 -11.06 -15.34
N ILE A 273 41.68 -10.74 -16.64
CA ILE A 273 40.52 -11.04 -17.48
C ILE A 273 40.48 -12.54 -17.71
N LEU A 274 39.49 -13.23 -17.15
CA LEU A 274 39.26 -14.65 -17.38
C LEU A 274 38.50 -14.89 -18.68
N GLN A 275 37.48 -14.06 -18.93
CA GLN A 275 36.63 -14.20 -20.09
C GLN A 275 36.10 -12.84 -20.55
N ASN A 276 35.97 -12.67 -21.86
CA ASN A 276 35.26 -11.56 -22.46
C ASN A 276 34.51 -12.08 -23.68
N MET A 277 33.18 -12.09 -23.61
CA MET A 277 32.34 -12.69 -24.64
C MET A 277 31.12 -11.83 -24.92
N ASN A 278 30.66 -11.89 -26.17
CA ASN A 278 29.34 -11.41 -26.53
C ASN A 278 28.38 -12.61 -26.50
N LEU A 279 27.33 -12.51 -25.70
CA LEU A 279 26.35 -13.57 -25.53
C LEU A 279 25.37 -13.68 -26.72
N MET A 280 25.22 -12.63 -27.55
CA MET A 280 24.24 -12.57 -28.64
C MET A 280 24.76 -11.75 -29.83
N ASP A 281 24.45 -12.19 -31.05
CA ASP A 281 24.97 -11.56 -32.27
C ASP A 281 24.32 -10.18 -32.61
N TRP A 282 23.24 -9.74 -31.93
CA TRP A 282 22.42 -8.57 -32.35
C TRP A 282 21.80 -7.76 -31.20
N GLY A 283 22.08 -6.44 -31.13
CA GLY A 283 21.02 -5.40 -31.11
C GLY A 283 20.61 -4.64 -29.84
N GLN A 284 20.93 -5.07 -28.61
CA GLN A 284 20.59 -4.33 -27.37
C GLN A 284 21.74 -4.39 -26.35
N ASN A 285 21.58 -3.69 -25.23
CA ASN A 285 22.53 -3.66 -24.13
C ASN A 285 21.94 -4.35 -22.92
N PHE A 286 22.74 -5.15 -22.21
CA PHE A 286 22.33 -5.54 -20.87
C PHE A 286 22.20 -4.30 -20.00
N LEU A 287 21.14 -4.22 -19.21
CA LEU A 287 20.90 -3.16 -18.24
C LEU A 287 21.39 -3.57 -16.84
N ASN A 288 21.40 -4.88 -16.58
CA ASN A 288 21.65 -5.43 -15.26
C ASN A 288 22.42 -6.75 -15.27
N VAL A 289 23.14 -6.99 -14.18
CA VAL A 289 23.71 -8.29 -13.84
C VAL A 289 23.56 -8.54 -12.34
N GLN A 290 23.23 -9.79 -11.98
CA GLN A 290 23.24 -10.28 -10.61
C GLN A 290 23.74 -11.72 -10.60
N PHE A 291 24.83 -11.97 -9.87
CA PHE A 291 25.26 -13.29 -9.46
C PHE A 291 24.34 -13.81 -8.36
N ILE A 292 23.84 -15.03 -8.56
CA ILE A 292 23.02 -15.75 -7.60
C ILE A 292 23.58 -17.16 -7.45
N GLN A 293 23.85 -17.54 -6.21
CA GLN A 293 24.16 -18.90 -5.81
C GLN A 293 22.93 -19.54 -5.18
N PHE A 294 22.59 -20.75 -5.61
CA PHE A 294 21.53 -21.54 -4.97
C PHE A 294 21.87 -23.02 -5.00
N THR A 295 21.24 -23.77 -4.09
CA THR A 295 21.44 -25.20 -3.96
C THR A 295 20.25 -25.94 -4.56
N GLU A 296 20.51 -26.80 -5.54
CA GLU A 296 19.51 -27.65 -6.19
C GLU A 296 19.94 -29.11 -6.04
N GLN A 297 19.08 -29.97 -5.48
CA GLN A 297 19.37 -31.40 -5.27
C GLN A 297 20.72 -31.67 -4.56
N SER A 298 21.10 -30.83 -3.60
CA SER A 298 22.37 -30.88 -2.87
C SER A 298 23.62 -30.51 -3.69
N LYS A 299 23.47 -30.01 -4.92
CA LYS A 299 24.53 -29.39 -5.71
C LYS A 299 24.43 -27.87 -5.63
N GLN A 300 25.57 -27.22 -5.47
CA GLN A 300 25.67 -25.77 -5.51
C GLN A 300 25.75 -25.35 -6.97
N ASN A 301 24.75 -24.58 -7.41
CA ASN A 301 24.67 -24.01 -8.74
C ASN A 301 24.98 -22.52 -8.67
N PHE A 302 25.64 -22.03 -9.72
CA PHE A 302 26.01 -20.64 -9.88
C PHE A 302 25.36 -20.10 -11.14
N SER A 303 24.68 -18.96 -11.02
CA SER A 303 23.98 -18.36 -12.15
C SER A 303 24.21 -16.86 -12.18
N LEU A 304 24.38 -16.35 -13.39
CA LEU A 304 24.30 -14.92 -13.68
C LEU A 304 22.94 -14.64 -14.28
N PHE A 305 22.15 -13.85 -13.58
CA PHE A 305 20.95 -13.28 -14.16
C PHE A 305 21.26 -11.92 -14.75
N MET A 306 20.78 -11.69 -15.97
CA MET A 306 21.01 -10.46 -16.71
C MET A 306 19.73 -10.07 -17.41
N SER A 307 19.49 -8.78 -17.62
CA SER A 307 18.32 -8.33 -18.37
C SER A 307 18.66 -7.29 -19.41
N ASP A 308 17.92 -7.30 -20.51
CA ASP A 308 17.82 -6.19 -21.45
C ASP A 308 16.43 -5.53 -21.30
N PRO A 309 16.06 -4.51 -22.12
CA PRO A 309 14.76 -3.87 -22.00
C PRO A 309 13.53 -4.79 -22.17
N TYR A 310 13.66 -5.97 -22.76
CA TYR A 310 12.54 -6.85 -23.14
C TYR A 310 12.63 -8.26 -22.53
N THR A 311 13.77 -8.63 -21.97
CA THR A 311 14.10 -10.02 -21.74
C THR A 311 14.95 -10.22 -20.49
N LEU A 312 14.60 -11.25 -19.70
CA LEU A 312 15.43 -11.79 -18.63
C LEU A 312 16.21 -13.01 -19.13
N TYR A 313 17.50 -13.03 -18.85
CA TYR A 313 18.43 -14.10 -19.16
C TYR A 313 18.99 -14.72 -17.88
N ARG A 314 19.32 -16.01 -17.96
CA ARG A 314 20.05 -16.73 -16.93
C ARG A 314 21.14 -17.56 -17.60
N LEU A 315 22.37 -17.35 -17.14
CA LEU A 315 23.55 -18.07 -17.58
C LEU A 315 24.11 -18.85 -16.39
N ASP A 316 23.97 -20.16 -16.43
CA ASP A 316 24.54 -21.05 -15.42
C ASP A 316 26.02 -21.26 -15.72
N PHE A 317 26.83 -21.33 -14.67
CA PHE A 317 28.26 -21.54 -14.83
C PHE A 317 28.85 -22.44 -13.76
N THR A 318 29.97 -23.07 -14.10
CA THR A 318 30.74 -23.88 -13.16
C THR A 318 32.19 -23.43 -13.15
N ILE A 319 32.76 -23.39 -11.94
CA ILE A 319 34.17 -23.04 -11.72
C ILE A 319 34.96 -24.32 -11.48
N ILE A 320 35.98 -24.55 -12.30
CA ILE A 320 36.95 -25.62 -12.09
C ILE A 320 38.25 -24.97 -11.63
N GLY A 321 38.71 -25.33 -10.44
CA GLY A 321 39.92 -24.76 -9.86
C GLY A 321 40.09 -25.13 -8.39
N ASN A 322 40.96 -24.40 -7.70
CA ASN A 322 41.22 -24.54 -6.27
C ASN A 322 40.91 -23.24 -5.52
N GLN A 323 39.84 -23.25 -4.73
CA GLN A 323 39.35 -22.10 -3.97
C GLN A 323 40.34 -21.66 -2.89
N LEU A 324 41.10 -22.58 -2.27
CA LEU A 324 42.07 -22.24 -1.22
C LEU A 324 43.24 -21.43 -1.77
N THR A 325 43.67 -21.75 -2.99
CA THR A 325 44.72 -21.01 -3.70
C THR A 325 44.17 -19.89 -4.58
N GLN A 326 42.84 -19.72 -4.64
CA GLN A 326 42.14 -18.79 -5.54
C GLN A 326 42.60 -18.96 -7.00
N SER A 327 42.90 -20.18 -7.43
CA SER A 327 43.33 -20.46 -8.82
C SER A 327 42.18 -21.05 -9.62
N ILE A 328 41.78 -20.39 -10.70
CA ILE A 328 40.73 -20.84 -11.61
C ILE A 328 41.38 -21.43 -12.86
N ASP A 329 41.15 -22.72 -13.10
CA ASP A 329 41.66 -23.42 -14.27
C ASP A 329 40.73 -23.21 -15.48
N SER A 330 39.41 -23.25 -15.25
CA SER A 330 38.41 -22.95 -16.28
C SER A 330 37.06 -22.51 -15.71
N LEU A 331 36.34 -21.76 -16.55
CA LEU A 331 34.93 -21.40 -16.36
C LEU A 331 34.14 -21.94 -17.56
N THR A 332 33.06 -22.68 -17.31
CA THR A 332 32.16 -23.17 -18.36
C THR A 332 30.76 -22.62 -18.14
N PHE A 333 30.09 -22.25 -19.23
CA PHE A 333 28.81 -21.55 -19.22
C PHE A 333 27.77 -22.29 -20.06
N GLU A 334 26.53 -22.26 -19.61
CA GLU A 334 25.38 -22.77 -20.34
C GLU A 334 24.17 -21.86 -20.06
N PHE A 335 23.39 -21.55 -21.09
CA PHE A 335 22.11 -20.89 -20.88
C PHE A 335 21.17 -21.85 -20.15
N ALA A 336 20.53 -21.37 -19.08
CA ALA A 336 19.61 -22.20 -18.33
C ALA A 336 18.40 -22.60 -19.20
N GLN A 337 17.87 -23.80 -18.95
CA GLN A 337 16.62 -24.26 -19.56
C GLN A 337 15.47 -23.30 -19.23
N ASP A 338 14.54 -23.09 -20.18
CA ASP A 338 13.40 -22.16 -20.10
C ASP A 338 13.75 -20.66 -20.09
N PHE A 339 15.01 -20.31 -20.38
CA PHE A 339 15.42 -18.94 -20.67
C PHE A 339 15.67 -18.72 -22.17
N PRO A 340 15.49 -17.50 -22.68
CA PRO A 340 15.08 -16.29 -21.97
C PRO A 340 13.59 -16.22 -21.58
N VAL A 341 13.28 -15.45 -20.53
CA VAL A 341 11.91 -15.06 -20.17
C VAL A 341 11.59 -13.70 -20.79
N TYR A 342 10.57 -13.64 -21.65
CA TYR A 342 10.17 -12.41 -22.34
C TYR A 342 9.17 -11.60 -21.51
N TYR A 343 9.38 -10.28 -21.46
CA TYR A 343 8.50 -9.38 -20.74
C TYR A 343 7.29 -8.92 -21.57
N GLN A 344 6.19 -8.63 -20.88
CA GLN A 344 5.09 -7.83 -21.43
C GLN A 344 5.31 -6.35 -21.08
N GLY A 345 6.11 -5.64 -21.89
CA GLY A 345 6.44 -4.22 -21.70
C GLY A 345 7.92 -3.94 -21.93
N THR A 346 8.38 -2.77 -21.46
CA THR A 346 9.80 -2.39 -21.52
C THR A 346 10.37 -2.10 -20.14
N GLN A 347 11.46 -2.76 -19.77
CA GLN A 347 12.27 -2.36 -18.62
C GLN A 347 12.98 -1.04 -18.95
N TYR A 348 12.83 -0.05 -18.08
CA TYR A 348 13.35 1.31 -18.32
C TYR A 348 14.33 1.79 -17.23
N THR A 349 14.46 1.04 -16.13
CA THR A 349 15.45 1.29 -15.07
C THR A 349 15.93 -0.03 -14.47
N LYS A 350 16.94 0.01 -13.59
CA LYS A 350 17.52 -1.17 -12.95
C LYS A 350 16.46 -1.91 -12.11
N TRP A 351 16.48 -3.23 -12.19
CA TRP A 351 15.71 -4.11 -11.30
C TRP A 351 16.32 -4.19 -9.88
N TYR A 352 15.59 -4.78 -8.94
CA TYR A 352 16.01 -4.97 -7.55
C TYR A 352 16.01 -6.46 -7.17
N TYR A 353 17.12 -6.92 -6.61
CA TYR A 353 17.29 -8.29 -6.14
C TYR A 353 16.83 -8.43 -4.69
N VAL A 354 15.77 -9.20 -4.48
CA VAL A 354 15.25 -9.53 -3.14
C VAL A 354 15.77 -10.89 -2.72
N GLN A 355 16.95 -10.91 -2.11
CA GLN A 355 17.62 -12.14 -1.70
C GLN A 355 16.78 -12.99 -0.75
N GLU A 356 16.15 -12.38 0.25
CA GLU A 356 15.30 -13.09 1.22
C GLU A 356 14.17 -13.84 0.50
N ASN A 357 13.36 -13.15 -0.32
CA ASN A 357 12.20 -13.75 -1.00
C ASN A 357 12.55 -14.57 -2.25
N LYS A 358 13.84 -14.65 -2.62
CA LYS A 358 14.31 -15.27 -3.88
C LYS A 358 13.60 -14.75 -5.13
N GLN A 359 13.46 -13.44 -5.19
CA GLN A 359 12.71 -12.75 -6.24
C GLN A 359 13.49 -11.60 -6.85
N LEU A 360 13.10 -11.26 -8.07
CA LEU A 360 13.65 -10.18 -8.86
C LEU A 360 12.52 -9.23 -9.24
N PHE A 361 12.60 -7.99 -8.79
CA PHE A 361 11.58 -6.96 -9.02
C PHE A 361 12.02 -6.05 -10.16
N ILE A 362 11.36 -6.19 -11.30
CA ILE A 362 11.70 -5.50 -12.54
C ILE A 362 10.65 -4.42 -12.80
N PRO A 363 11.05 -3.13 -12.82
CA PRO A 363 10.15 -2.04 -13.15
C PRO A 363 9.88 -2.02 -14.66
N MET A 364 8.62 -2.23 -15.02
CA MET A 364 8.16 -2.33 -16.40
C MET A 364 7.31 -1.12 -16.75
N ASN A 365 7.55 -0.54 -17.92
CA ASN A 365 6.68 0.45 -18.54
C ASN A 365 5.84 -0.28 -19.59
N TYR A 366 4.53 -0.24 -19.36
CA TYR A 366 3.56 -0.64 -20.35
C TYR A 366 3.27 0.63 -21.15
N ASN A 367 3.60 0.67 -22.44
CA ASN A 367 3.54 1.86 -23.33
C ASN A 367 2.19 2.63 -23.36
N TYR A 368 1.20 2.18 -22.60
CA TYR A 368 -0.10 2.78 -22.38
C TYR A 368 -0.06 3.85 -21.27
N PHE A 369 -0.37 5.11 -21.60
CA PHE A 369 -0.43 6.25 -20.66
C PHE A 369 0.79 6.39 -19.71
N PHE A 370 1.96 5.90 -20.10
CA PHE A 370 3.15 5.84 -19.23
C PHE A 370 2.92 5.06 -17.93
N GLN A 371 1.97 4.12 -17.92
CA GLN A 371 1.70 3.25 -16.78
C GLN A 371 2.91 2.36 -16.53
N THR A 372 3.29 2.28 -15.25
CA THR A 372 4.40 1.45 -14.81
C THR A 372 3.89 0.42 -13.82
N GLN A 373 4.52 -0.74 -13.80
CA GLN A 373 4.16 -1.87 -12.96
C GLN A 373 5.41 -2.65 -12.56
N SER A 374 5.29 -3.51 -11.56
CA SER A 374 6.39 -4.37 -11.11
C SER A 374 6.18 -5.78 -11.65
N PHE A 375 7.08 -6.23 -12.52
CA PHE A 375 7.21 -7.64 -12.88
C PHE A 375 8.07 -8.34 -11.84
N VAL A 376 7.53 -9.35 -11.19
CA VAL A 376 8.24 -10.12 -10.15
C VAL A 376 8.55 -11.51 -10.69
N PHE A 377 9.83 -11.85 -10.78
CA PHE A 377 10.28 -13.18 -11.16
C PHE A 377 10.81 -13.93 -9.94
N SER A 378 10.18 -15.06 -9.59
CA SER A 378 10.68 -16.01 -8.59
C SER A 378 11.60 -17.01 -9.27
N TYR A 379 12.91 -16.87 -9.03
CA TYR A 379 13.90 -17.74 -9.66
C TYR A 379 14.01 -19.13 -9.03
N GLN A 380 13.39 -19.32 -7.86
CA GLN A 380 13.30 -20.64 -7.23
C GLN A 380 12.11 -21.44 -7.77
N GLU A 381 10.96 -20.80 -8.00
CA GLU A 381 9.74 -21.47 -8.47
C GLU A 381 9.57 -21.42 -9.99
N ASN A 382 10.40 -20.63 -10.67
CA ASN A 382 10.26 -20.29 -12.09
C ASN A 382 8.84 -19.76 -12.41
N LYS A 383 8.37 -18.82 -11.60
CA LYS A 383 7.05 -18.19 -11.74
C LYS A 383 7.16 -16.67 -11.81
N THR A 384 6.19 -16.08 -12.45
CA THR A 384 6.06 -14.63 -12.64
C THR A 384 4.77 -14.12 -12.05
N ILE A 385 4.83 -12.96 -11.42
CA ILE A 385 3.68 -12.27 -10.85
C ILE A 385 3.77 -10.79 -11.23
N TRP A 386 2.63 -10.13 -11.39
CA TRP A 386 2.55 -8.70 -11.61
C TRP A 386 2.01 -7.99 -10.37
N ARG A 387 2.68 -6.90 -9.97
CA ARG A 387 2.25 -6.03 -8.87
C ARG A 387 2.05 -4.61 -9.37
N GLN A 388 1.20 -3.86 -8.68
CA GLN A 388 0.72 -2.57 -9.12
C GLN A 388 0.18 -2.61 -10.56
N ALA A 389 -0.61 -3.64 -10.87
CA ALA A 389 -1.09 -3.94 -12.20
C ALA A 389 -2.56 -4.36 -12.15
N TYR A 390 -3.42 -3.64 -12.86
CA TYR A 390 -4.77 -4.07 -13.23
C TYR A 390 -5.22 -3.29 -14.47
N TYR A 391 -6.15 -3.87 -15.23
CA TYR A 391 -6.59 -3.27 -16.48
C TYR A 391 -7.58 -2.13 -16.23
N SER A 392 -7.11 -0.89 -16.35
CA SER A 392 -7.94 0.31 -16.23
C SER A 392 -7.42 1.45 -17.10
N SER A 393 -8.35 2.23 -17.65
CA SER A 393 -8.05 3.53 -18.27
C SER A 393 -7.88 4.66 -17.24
N GLY A 394 -8.25 4.41 -15.98
CA GLY A 394 -8.19 5.37 -14.88
C GLY A 394 -9.35 6.34 -14.78
N TRP A 395 -10.23 6.46 -15.80
CA TRP A 395 -11.40 7.34 -15.71
C TRP A 395 -12.73 6.63 -15.99
N THR A 396 -12.74 5.45 -16.64
CA THR A 396 -13.99 4.70 -16.87
C THR A 396 -14.31 3.77 -15.70
N LYS A 397 -15.60 3.56 -15.45
CA LYS A 397 -16.07 2.58 -14.46
C LYS A 397 -15.65 1.15 -14.81
N ILE A 398 -15.32 0.37 -13.77
CA ILE A 398 -15.16 -1.08 -13.81
C ILE A 398 -16.42 -1.70 -13.23
N PHE A 399 -16.93 -2.75 -13.86
CA PHE A 399 -18.13 -3.45 -13.44
C PHE A 399 -17.80 -4.89 -13.02
N ALA A 400 -18.31 -5.31 -11.86
CA ALA A 400 -18.25 -6.70 -11.43
C ALA A 400 -19.46 -7.46 -11.97
N ILE A 401 -19.22 -8.67 -12.48
CA ILE A 401 -20.26 -9.61 -12.90
C ILE A 401 -19.99 -10.98 -12.30
N ASN A 402 -21.05 -11.69 -11.90
CA ASN A 402 -20.95 -13.09 -11.51
C ASN A 402 -21.58 -13.94 -12.61
N GLN A 403 -20.84 -14.92 -13.10
CA GLN A 403 -21.35 -15.90 -14.05
C GLN A 403 -20.84 -17.29 -13.68
N ASN A 404 -21.77 -18.22 -13.43
CA ASN A 404 -21.49 -19.59 -13.00
C ASN A 404 -20.62 -19.67 -11.74
N ASN A 405 -20.89 -18.82 -10.74
CA ASN A 405 -20.13 -18.71 -9.49
C ASN A 405 -18.68 -18.26 -9.66
N ILE A 406 -18.34 -17.65 -10.79
CA ILE A 406 -17.04 -17.02 -11.03
C ILE A 406 -17.29 -15.52 -11.19
N ASN A 407 -16.54 -14.72 -10.43
CA ASN A 407 -16.55 -13.27 -10.55
C ASN A 407 -15.61 -12.84 -11.68
N TYR A 408 -16.08 -11.87 -12.47
CA TYR A 408 -15.28 -11.21 -13.49
C TYR A 408 -15.41 -9.70 -13.36
N PHE A 409 -14.38 -8.99 -13.81
CA PHE A 409 -14.40 -7.56 -13.99
C PHE A 409 -14.46 -7.21 -15.47
N VAL A 410 -15.37 -6.31 -15.82
CA VAL A 410 -15.49 -5.74 -17.16
C VAL A 410 -14.91 -4.34 -17.13
N SER A 411 -13.86 -4.12 -17.93
CA SER A 411 -13.12 -2.87 -17.96
C SER A 411 -12.88 -2.43 -19.39
N TYR A 412 -12.83 -1.12 -19.60
CA TYR A 412 -12.40 -0.51 -20.84
C TYR A 412 -10.91 -0.19 -20.79
N SER A 413 -10.19 -0.65 -21.81
CA SER A 413 -8.77 -0.35 -22.03
C SER A 413 -8.53 0.03 -23.48
N TYR A 414 -8.11 1.28 -23.72
CA TYR A 414 -7.79 1.87 -25.03
C TYR A 414 -8.90 1.84 -26.09
N TYR A 415 -9.00 0.79 -26.91
CA TYR A 415 -10.06 0.61 -27.91
C TYR A 415 -10.76 -0.74 -27.69
N GLN A 416 -10.63 -1.32 -26.50
CA GLN A 416 -11.11 -2.65 -26.20
C GLN A 416 -11.93 -2.65 -24.91
N ILE A 417 -12.93 -3.52 -24.89
CA ILE A 417 -13.53 -3.99 -23.64
C ILE A 417 -12.89 -5.32 -23.32
N LEU A 418 -12.45 -5.45 -22.08
CA LEU A 418 -11.83 -6.65 -21.52
C LEU A 418 -12.76 -7.23 -20.46
N VAL A 419 -12.91 -8.54 -20.45
CA VAL A 419 -13.48 -9.28 -19.33
C VAL A 419 -12.35 -10.09 -18.70
N ILE A 420 -12.11 -9.77 -17.44
CA ILE A 420 -10.97 -10.25 -16.67
C ILE A 420 -11.51 -11.13 -15.55
N GLN A 421 -10.99 -12.33 -15.42
CA GLN A 421 -11.33 -13.19 -14.30
C GLN A 421 -10.75 -12.60 -13.01
N ASP A 422 -11.53 -12.66 -11.93
CA ASP A 422 -11.10 -12.31 -10.58
C ASP A 422 -10.12 -13.40 -10.06
N THR A 423 -8.91 -13.37 -10.61
CA THR A 423 -7.76 -14.20 -10.22
C THR A 423 -6.57 -13.30 -9.96
N ILE A 424 -5.59 -13.83 -9.21
CA ILE A 424 -4.32 -13.16 -8.90
C ILE A 424 -3.64 -12.56 -10.14
N ASP A 425 -3.60 -13.30 -11.25
CA ASP A 425 -2.94 -12.86 -12.49
C ASP A 425 -3.85 -12.03 -13.41
N GLY A 426 -5.12 -11.85 -13.05
CA GLY A 426 -6.10 -11.09 -13.84
C GLY A 426 -6.21 -11.58 -15.28
N HIS A 427 -6.53 -12.85 -15.49
CA HIS A 427 -6.57 -13.41 -16.85
C HIS A 427 -7.70 -12.80 -17.69
N ILE A 428 -7.34 -12.24 -18.85
CA ILE A 428 -8.31 -11.79 -19.86
C ILE A 428 -8.94 -13.04 -20.49
N ILE A 429 -10.20 -13.32 -20.15
CA ILE A 429 -10.93 -14.46 -20.70
C ILE A 429 -11.77 -14.09 -21.93
N TRP A 430 -12.05 -12.81 -22.11
CA TRP A 430 -12.73 -12.28 -23.29
C TRP A 430 -12.28 -10.86 -23.56
N LYS A 431 -12.17 -10.51 -24.84
CA LYS A 431 -11.90 -9.15 -25.28
C LYS A 431 -12.63 -8.87 -26.57
N SER A 432 -13.06 -7.63 -26.74
CA SER A 432 -13.61 -7.16 -28.01
C SER A 432 -13.05 -5.79 -28.34
N ASN A 433 -12.61 -5.63 -29.59
CA ASN A 433 -12.30 -4.31 -30.12
C ASN A 433 -13.60 -3.53 -30.30
N LEU A 434 -13.59 -2.30 -29.84
CA LEU A 434 -14.49 -1.25 -30.30
C LEU A 434 -14.15 -0.89 -31.75
N ILE A 435 -14.71 0.20 -32.24
CA ILE A 435 -14.47 0.67 -33.60
C ILE A 435 -12.99 1.02 -33.79
N PRO A 436 -12.34 0.55 -34.87
CA PRO A 436 -10.92 0.80 -35.10
C PRO A 436 -10.59 2.30 -35.08
N ASN A 437 -9.55 2.67 -34.32
CA ASN A 437 -9.06 4.04 -34.15
C ASN A 437 -10.05 5.03 -33.50
N ASP A 438 -11.08 4.54 -32.81
CA ASP A 438 -12.01 5.38 -32.06
C ASP A 438 -12.06 4.96 -30.58
N SER A 439 -12.03 5.96 -29.69
CA SER A 439 -12.03 5.75 -28.23
C SER A 439 -13.34 6.23 -27.62
N ILE A 440 -13.64 5.72 -26.42
CA ILE A 440 -14.66 6.31 -25.57
C ILE A 440 -14.32 7.79 -25.33
N PHE A 441 -15.35 8.64 -25.36
CA PHE A 441 -15.21 10.05 -25.04
C PHE A 441 -14.92 10.18 -23.54
N ALA A 442 -13.86 10.90 -23.17
CA ALA A 442 -13.20 10.85 -21.87
C ALA A 442 -14.05 11.43 -20.71
N LYS A 443 -15.08 10.70 -20.30
CA LYS A 443 -15.97 10.97 -19.17
C LYS A 443 -16.31 9.67 -18.44
N GLU A 444 -16.51 9.76 -17.14
CA GLU A 444 -16.64 8.62 -16.23
C GLU A 444 -17.85 7.75 -16.53
N ASN A 445 -19.00 8.39 -16.78
CA ASN A 445 -20.29 7.73 -17.02
C ASN A 445 -20.53 7.32 -18.48
N TYR A 446 -19.50 7.39 -19.34
CA TYR A 446 -19.64 7.12 -20.77
C TYR A 446 -19.32 5.67 -21.16
N PHE A 447 -18.95 4.87 -20.16
CA PHE A 447 -18.98 3.42 -20.22
C PHE A 447 -19.90 2.93 -19.09
N MET A 448 -21.01 2.28 -19.43
CA MET A 448 -22.04 1.90 -18.46
C MET A 448 -22.62 0.52 -18.73
N GLN A 449 -22.96 -0.18 -17.65
CA GLN A 449 -23.69 -1.45 -17.70
C GLN A 449 -25.18 -1.21 -17.91
N VAL A 450 -25.84 -2.10 -18.66
CA VAL A 450 -27.28 -2.09 -18.85
C VAL A 450 -27.96 -2.62 -17.59
N GLN A 451 -28.77 -1.79 -16.94
CA GLN A 451 -29.57 -2.20 -15.78
C GLN A 451 -30.50 -3.36 -16.17
N ASN A 452 -30.64 -4.34 -15.27
CA ASN A 452 -31.37 -5.60 -15.47
C ASN A 452 -30.79 -6.53 -16.55
N TYR A 453 -29.60 -6.23 -17.08
CA TYR A 453 -28.94 -7.10 -18.04
C TYR A 453 -27.40 -7.03 -17.88
N PRO A 454 -26.81 -7.81 -16.95
CA PRO A 454 -25.42 -7.65 -16.54
C PRO A 454 -24.37 -7.94 -17.63
N LYS A 455 -24.78 -8.58 -18.74
CA LYS A 455 -23.91 -8.89 -19.89
C LYS A 455 -23.86 -7.77 -20.94
N GLY A 456 -24.73 -6.76 -20.84
CA GLY A 456 -24.81 -5.68 -21.81
C GLY A 456 -24.13 -4.41 -21.33
N PHE A 457 -23.39 -3.76 -22.22
CA PHE A 457 -22.68 -2.52 -21.95
C PHE A 457 -22.87 -1.51 -23.06
N PHE A 458 -22.96 -0.24 -22.68
CA PHE A 458 -22.93 0.90 -23.60
C PHE A 458 -21.60 1.65 -23.49
N ALA A 459 -21.07 2.07 -24.63
CA ALA A 459 -19.89 2.90 -24.75
C ALA A 459 -20.17 4.11 -25.68
N LEU A 460 -19.90 5.32 -25.20
CA LEU A 460 -20.11 6.56 -25.97
C LEU A 460 -18.79 7.01 -26.58
N MET A 461 -18.71 7.04 -27.90
CA MET A 461 -17.47 7.20 -28.65
C MET A 461 -17.23 8.64 -29.10
N LYS A 462 -15.96 9.04 -29.25
CA LYS A 462 -15.60 10.41 -29.68
C LYS A 462 -16.20 10.81 -31.03
N SER A 463 -16.43 9.86 -31.92
CA SER A 463 -17.11 10.06 -33.21
C SER A 463 -18.62 10.33 -33.13
N GLN A 464 -19.18 10.59 -31.94
CA GLN A 464 -20.61 10.92 -31.73
C GLN A 464 -21.57 9.74 -31.97
N GLN A 465 -21.11 8.53 -31.65
CA GLN A 465 -21.92 7.31 -31.70
C GLN A 465 -21.99 6.65 -30.33
N ILE A 466 -23.10 5.98 -30.08
CA ILE A 466 -23.30 5.11 -28.92
C ILE A 466 -23.18 3.67 -29.43
N ILE A 467 -22.34 2.87 -28.79
CA ILE A 467 -22.14 1.46 -29.10
C ILE A 467 -22.74 0.60 -27.98
N TYR A 468 -23.52 -0.41 -28.33
CA TYR A 468 -23.92 -1.50 -27.44
C TYR A 468 -23.08 -2.75 -27.70
N ILE A 469 -22.57 -3.36 -26.64
CA ILE A 469 -21.77 -4.58 -26.68
C ILE A 469 -22.33 -5.58 -25.67
N GLU A 470 -22.49 -6.81 -26.11
CA GLU A 470 -22.77 -7.96 -25.25
C GLU A 470 -21.49 -8.80 -25.07
N ILE A 471 -21.04 -8.93 -23.82
CA ILE A 471 -19.85 -9.73 -23.51
C ILE A 471 -20.15 -11.24 -23.64
N PHE A 472 -19.12 -12.03 -23.95
CA PHE A 472 -19.25 -13.47 -24.25
C PHE A 472 -20.15 -13.81 -25.45
N SER A 473 -20.57 -12.81 -26.22
CA SER A 473 -21.31 -12.99 -27.47
C SER A 473 -20.38 -12.94 -28.67
N ASN A 474 -20.72 -13.69 -29.72
CA ASN A 474 -20.03 -13.65 -31.00
C ASN A 474 -20.55 -12.44 -31.81
N GLN A 475 -19.97 -11.26 -31.55
CA GLN A 475 -20.08 -10.02 -32.35
C GLN A 475 -21.48 -9.39 -32.55
N ASN A 476 -22.27 -9.24 -31.49
CA ASN A 476 -23.44 -8.37 -31.51
C ASN A 476 -23.07 -6.93 -31.09
N ILE A 477 -22.31 -6.22 -31.94
CA ILE A 477 -22.04 -4.79 -31.73
C ILE A 477 -23.08 -3.98 -32.52
N TYR A 478 -23.94 -3.27 -31.81
CA TYR A 478 -24.90 -2.35 -32.42
C TYR A 478 -24.42 -0.92 -32.20
N SER A 479 -24.60 -0.05 -33.19
CA SER A 479 -24.21 1.36 -33.07
C SER A 479 -25.37 2.27 -33.48
N PHE A 480 -25.56 3.35 -32.73
CA PHE A 480 -26.54 4.41 -33.02
C PHE A 480 -25.79 5.73 -33.19
N GLN A 481 -25.99 6.40 -34.32
CA GLN A 481 -25.36 7.69 -34.61
C GLN A 481 -26.22 8.82 -34.03
N LEU A 482 -25.65 9.65 -33.15
CA LEU A 482 -26.40 10.73 -32.48
C LEU A 482 -26.92 11.79 -33.46
N SER A 483 -26.27 11.94 -34.62
CA SER A 483 -26.73 12.83 -35.69
C SER A 483 -28.13 12.48 -36.21
N GLN A 484 -28.59 11.23 -36.07
CA GLN A 484 -29.94 10.79 -36.49
C GLN A 484 -31.05 11.52 -35.73
N ILE A 485 -30.75 12.07 -34.55
CA ILE A 485 -31.68 12.84 -33.70
C ILE A 485 -31.17 14.26 -33.41
N ASN A 486 -30.22 14.75 -34.22
CA ASN A 486 -29.59 16.06 -34.06
C ASN A 486 -29.05 16.32 -32.63
N LEU A 487 -28.48 15.27 -32.02
CA LEU A 487 -27.88 15.31 -30.69
C LEU A 487 -26.35 15.18 -30.80
N SER A 488 -25.64 15.70 -29.81
CA SER A 488 -24.19 15.49 -29.65
C SER A 488 -23.88 15.15 -28.20
N LEU A 489 -22.76 14.48 -27.96
CA LEU A 489 -22.31 14.08 -26.62
C LEU A 489 -22.24 15.25 -25.64
N THR A 490 -21.80 16.41 -26.11
CA THR A 490 -21.70 17.63 -25.29
C THR A 490 -23.05 18.21 -24.86
N ARG A 491 -24.14 17.79 -25.51
CA ARG A 491 -25.52 18.24 -25.25
C ARG A 491 -26.34 17.23 -24.47
N MET A 492 -25.76 16.09 -24.10
CA MET A 492 -26.39 15.07 -23.28
C MET A 492 -26.20 15.39 -21.79
N GLY A 493 -27.13 14.93 -20.96
CA GLY A 493 -26.97 14.91 -19.50
C GLY A 493 -25.71 14.14 -19.09
N TYR A 494 -25.13 14.50 -17.94
CA TYR A 494 -23.95 13.79 -17.41
C TYR A 494 -24.30 12.38 -16.92
N VAL A 495 -25.44 12.23 -16.26
CA VAL A 495 -26.02 10.93 -15.92
C VAL A 495 -26.75 10.36 -17.13
N LEU A 496 -26.37 9.15 -17.50
CA LEU A 496 -26.94 8.38 -18.59
C LEU A 496 -27.61 7.15 -17.99
N THR A 497 -28.72 6.72 -18.59
CA THR A 497 -29.45 5.56 -18.10
C THR A 497 -29.69 4.59 -19.25
N SER A 498 -29.39 3.33 -18.99
CA SER A 498 -29.68 2.23 -19.89
C SER A 498 -30.23 1.06 -19.12
N PHE A 499 -31.28 0.45 -19.64
CA PHE A 499 -31.91 -0.71 -19.02
C PHE A 499 -32.51 -1.61 -20.09
N MET A 500 -32.68 -2.87 -19.75
CA MET A 500 -33.55 -3.78 -20.49
C MET A 500 -34.89 -3.85 -19.76
N ASP A 501 -35.98 -3.56 -20.47
CA ASP A 501 -37.32 -3.67 -19.90
C ASP A 501 -37.84 -5.11 -19.92
N GLN A 502 -39.05 -5.31 -19.39
CA GLN A 502 -39.69 -6.64 -19.30
C GLN A 502 -40.04 -7.24 -20.67
N GLU A 503 -40.14 -6.40 -21.71
CA GLU A 503 -40.35 -6.85 -23.10
C GLU A 503 -39.03 -7.17 -23.80
N ASN A 504 -37.92 -7.17 -23.06
CA ASN A 504 -36.54 -7.31 -23.57
C ASN A 504 -36.15 -6.21 -24.57
N ILE A 505 -36.76 -5.02 -24.49
CA ILE A 505 -36.34 -3.87 -25.29
C ILE A 505 -35.16 -3.20 -24.60
N LEU A 506 -34.13 -2.90 -25.39
CA LEU A 506 -32.90 -2.28 -24.91
C LEU A 506 -33.03 -0.76 -25.05
N TRP A 507 -33.24 -0.09 -23.91
CA TRP A 507 -33.41 1.35 -23.86
C TRP A 507 -32.14 2.07 -23.46
N PHE A 508 -31.92 3.22 -24.10
CA PHE A 508 -30.94 4.22 -23.71
C PHE A 508 -31.65 5.56 -23.56
N ILE A 509 -31.47 6.24 -22.43
CA ILE A 509 -32.15 7.48 -22.09
C ILE A 509 -31.13 8.56 -21.75
N THR A 510 -31.42 9.79 -22.19
CA THR A 510 -30.59 10.95 -21.88
C THR A 510 -31.43 12.21 -21.68
N GLY A 511 -30.98 13.04 -20.73
CA GLY A 511 -31.49 14.39 -20.53
C GLY A 511 -30.93 15.39 -21.54
N LEU A 512 -31.61 16.53 -21.64
CA LEU A 512 -31.28 17.64 -22.53
C LEU A 512 -31.04 18.92 -21.71
N PRO A 513 -29.80 19.13 -21.20
CA PRO A 513 -29.44 20.35 -20.50
C PRO A 513 -29.54 21.60 -21.39
N TYR A 514 -29.52 21.41 -22.72
CA TYR A 514 -29.63 22.47 -23.73
C TYR A 514 -30.67 22.09 -24.80
N LYS A 515 -31.60 23.02 -25.09
CA LYS A 515 -32.70 22.86 -26.05
C LYS A 515 -32.63 23.85 -27.20
N ASP A 516 -31.46 23.91 -27.83
CA ASP A 516 -31.15 24.93 -28.81
C ASP A 516 -31.68 24.59 -30.22
N ASN A 517 -32.19 23.36 -30.43
CA ASN A 517 -32.85 22.97 -31.68
C ASN A 517 -34.39 23.08 -31.60
N LYS A 518 -34.92 23.86 -30.64
CA LYS A 518 -36.37 24.00 -30.40
C LYS A 518 -37.06 22.70 -29.99
N GLU A 519 -36.36 21.85 -29.22
CA GLU A 519 -36.92 20.64 -28.64
C GLU A 519 -38.10 20.98 -27.71
N ASN A 520 -39.27 20.40 -27.96
CA ASN A 520 -40.52 20.61 -27.20
C ASN A 520 -40.96 19.35 -26.44
N PHE A 521 -39.99 18.63 -25.88
CA PHE A 521 -40.17 17.40 -25.10
C PHE A 521 -39.11 17.30 -24.00
N LEU A 522 -39.30 16.48 -22.98
CA LEU A 522 -38.43 16.46 -21.81
C LEU A 522 -37.15 15.61 -22.00
N PHE A 523 -37.26 14.38 -22.53
CA PHE A 523 -36.14 13.43 -22.62
C PHE A 523 -36.13 12.67 -23.94
N TRP A 524 -34.94 12.26 -24.39
CA TRP A 524 -34.77 11.29 -25.47
C TRP A 524 -34.69 9.87 -24.92
N MET A 525 -35.36 8.94 -25.59
CA MET A 525 -35.31 7.52 -25.30
C MET A 525 -35.12 6.74 -26.61
N ILE A 526 -34.08 5.92 -26.69
CA ILE A 526 -33.67 5.23 -27.90
C ILE A 526 -33.84 3.73 -27.70
N ASP A 527 -34.62 3.09 -28.57
CA ASP A 527 -34.65 1.64 -28.71
C ASP A 527 -33.48 1.23 -29.60
N PHE A 528 -32.48 0.61 -28.99
CA PHE A 528 -31.26 0.22 -29.68
C PHE A 528 -31.42 -0.99 -30.59
N LYS A 529 -32.42 -1.85 -30.36
CA LYS A 529 -32.62 -3.04 -31.20
C LYS A 529 -33.20 -2.66 -32.55
N ILE A 530 -34.17 -1.74 -32.57
CA ILE A 530 -34.82 -1.29 -33.81
C ILE A 530 -34.28 0.05 -34.34
N GLN A 531 -33.31 0.65 -33.65
CA GLN A 531 -32.64 1.89 -34.03
C GLN A 531 -33.63 3.07 -34.19
N LYS A 532 -34.58 3.20 -33.24
CA LYS A 532 -35.57 4.30 -33.25
C LYS A 532 -35.53 5.09 -31.95
N ALA A 533 -35.60 6.41 -32.07
CA ALA A 533 -35.72 7.31 -30.95
C ALA A 533 -37.18 7.77 -30.76
N LYS A 534 -37.60 7.89 -29.50
CA LYS A 534 -38.87 8.43 -29.03
C LYS A 534 -38.60 9.53 -28.02
N ALA A 535 -39.45 10.55 -28.03
CA ALA A 535 -39.43 11.63 -27.05
C ALA A 535 -40.42 11.37 -25.90
N LEU A 536 -40.06 11.77 -24.68
CA LEU A 536 -40.92 11.72 -23.50
C LEU A 536 -41.50 13.10 -23.19
N TYR A 537 -42.80 13.14 -22.87
CA TYR A 537 -43.57 14.37 -22.68
C TYR A 537 -44.29 14.36 -21.33
N SER A 538 -44.46 15.55 -20.75
CA SER A 538 -45.49 15.85 -19.76
C SER A 538 -46.81 16.17 -20.47
N ASP A 539 -47.93 15.92 -19.80
CA ASP A 539 -49.26 16.33 -20.28
C ASP A 539 -49.42 17.87 -20.32
N ASN A 540 -48.58 18.60 -19.59
CA ASN A 540 -48.51 20.05 -19.65
C ASN A 540 -47.45 20.50 -20.68
N LEU A 541 -47.88 21.31 -21.66
CA LEU A 541 -47.03 21.79 -22.74
C LEU A 541 -45.88 22.69 -22.27
N ASP A 542 -46.08 23.48 -21.21
CA ASP A 542 -45.05 24.39 -20.70
C ASP A 542 -43.89 23.62 -20.06
N ASP A 543 -44.19 22.51 -19.39
CA ASP A 543 -43.16 21.63 -18.82
C ASP A 543 -42.21 21.11 -19.91
N ASN A 544 -42.75 20.83 -21.10
CA ASN A 544 -41.98 20.27 -22.20
C ASN A 544 -40.95 21.26 -22.79
N LEU A 545 -40.94 22.52 -22.37
CA LEU A 545 -39.91 23.50 -22.71
C LEU A 545 -38.73 23.49 -21.71
N ASN A 546 -38.88 22.84 -20.54
CA ASN A 546 -37.85 22.82 -19.50
C ASN A 546 -36.63 22.02 -19.94
N LYS A 547 -35.43 22.54 -19.66
CA LYS A 547 -34.15 21.82 -19.83
C LYS A 547 -34.06 20.71 -18.80
N THR A 548 -33.53 19.55 -19.17
CA THR A 548 -33.52 18.37 -18.29
C THR A 548 -32.13 17.89 -17.91
N CYS A 549 -31.98 17.33 -16.71
CA CYS A 549 -30.71 16.78 -16.24
C CYS A 549 -30.56 15.33 -16.72
N TYR A 550 -31.42 14.43 -16.25
CA TYR A 550 -31.38 12.99 -16.52
C TYR A 550 -32.70 12.32 -16.12
N ALA A 551 -32.88 11.06 -16.53
CA ALA A 551 -34.01 10.24 -16.11
C ALA A 551 -33.54 8.83 -15.74
N LEU A 552 -34.08 8.30 -14.65
CA LEU A 552 -33.65 7.05 -13.99
C LEU A 552 -34.79 6.04 -14.02
N TYR A 553 -34.45 4.76 -14.16
CA TYR A 553 -35.44 3.68 -14.25
C TYR A 553 -35.51 2.86 -12.96
N SER A 554 -36.74 2.63 -12.46
CA SER A 554 -37.02 1.69 -11.38
C SER A 554 -37.78 0.49 -11.92
N GLU A 555 -37.13 -0.68 -11.90
CA GLU A 555 -37.79 -1.94 -12.25
C GLU A 555 -38.89 -2.29 -11.24
N LYS A 556 -38.60 -2.21 -9.94
CA LYS A 556 -39.53 -2.60 -8.87
C LYS A 556 -40.85 -1.83 -8.89
N ASN A 557 -40.83 -0.56 -9.29
CA ASN A 557 -42.03 0.29 -9.36
C ASN A 557 -42.56 0.47 -10.78
N HIS A 558 -41.94 -0.18 -11.76
CA HIS A 558 -42.24 -0.01 -13.18
C HIS A 558 -42.43 1.45 -13.59
N SER A 559 -41.46 2.28 -13.20
CA SER A 559 -41.56 3.73 -13.37
C SER A 559 -40.24 4.32 -13.84
N LEU A 560 -40.35 5.28 -14.75
CA LEU A 560 -39.24 6.12 -15.18
C LEU A 560 -39.39 7.49 -14.51
N VAL A 561 -38.34 7.94 -13.83
CA VAL A 561 -38.31 9.18 -13.04
C VAL A 561 -37.31 10.16 -13.67
N GLY A 562 -37.80 11.25 -14.23
CA GLY A 562 -37.00 12.32 -14.82
C GLY A 562 -36.84 13.52 -13.90
N LEU A 563 -35.69 14.18 -13.94
CA LEU A 563 -35.39 15.41 -13.22
C LEU A 563 -35.04 16.53 -14.20
N ASP A 564 -35.65 17.71 -14.04
CA ASP A 564 -35.28 18.90 -14.78
C ASP A 564 -34.27 19.80 -14.05
N VAL A 565 -33.70 20.78 -14.77
CA VAL A 565 -32.68 21.69 -14.21
C VAL A 565 -33.23 22.62 -13.12
N LEU A 566 -34.56 22.67 -12.94
CA LEU A 566 -35.26 23.51 -11.96
C LEU A 566 -35.69 22.71 -10.71
N GLY A 567 -35.39 21.41 -10.64
CA GLY A 567 -35.77 20.57 -9.52
C GLY A 567 -37.19 20.01 -9.60
N ASN A 568 -37.81 20.01 -10.78
CA ASN A 568 -39.08 19.30 -11.00
C ASN A 568 -38.83 17.84 -11.36
N VAL A 569 -39.61 16.95 -10.74
CA VAL A 569 -39.56 15.50 -10.91
C VAL A 569 -40.78 15.05 -11.72
N TYR A 570 -40.55 14.33 -12.81
CA TYR A 570 -41.58 13.83 -13.73
C TYR A 570 -41.58 12.30 -13.69
N VAL A 571 -42.75 11.67 -13.66
CA VAL A 571 -42.86 10.21 -13.56
C VAL A 571 -43.68 9.65 -14.72
N TRP A 572 -43.19 8.58 -15.35
CA TRP A 572 -43.89 7.82 -16.40
C TRP A 572 -44.09 6.36 -16.00
N ASP A 573 -45.16 5.75 -16.52
CA ASP A 573 -45.48 4.32 -16.36
C ASP A 573 -44.78 3.47 -17.42
N SER A 574 -43.78 2.66 -17.02
CA SER A 574 -43.08 1.83 -17.99
C SER A 574 -43.91 0.66 -18.51
N LEU A 575 -44.96 0.21 -17.81
CA LEU A 575 -45.86 -0.85 -18.30
C LEU A 575 -46.87 -0.31 -19.32
N ASN A 576 -47.23 0.96 -19.23
CA ASN A 576 -48.23 1.57 -20.10
C ASN A 576 -47.58 2.45 -21.18
N GLN A 577 -46.63 1.87 -21.93
CA GLN A 577 -45.92 2.51 -23.04
C GLN A 577 -45.28 3.87 -22.68
N TYR A 578 -44.82 4.02 -21.44
CA TYR A 578 -44.22 5.25 -20.92
C TYR A 578 -45.20 6.42 -20.92
N LYS A 579 -46.46 6.17 -20.53
CA LYS A 579 -47.47 7.22 -20.33
C LYS A 579 -47.12 8.07 -19.10
N PHE A 580 -47.26 9.39 -19.22
CA PHE A 580 -47.03 10.32 -18.12
C PHE A 580 -48.00 10.05 -16.96
N LYS A 581 -47.47 10.03 -15.72
CA LYS A 581 -48.25 9.86 -14.49
C LYS A 581 -48.49 11.20 -13.82
N TYR A 582 -47.43 11.90 -13.41
CA TYR A 582 -47.51 13.15 -12.66
C TYR A 582 -46.17 13.91 -12.61
N LYS A 583 -46.24 15.16 -12.15
CA LYS A 583 -45.11 16.03 -11.82
C LYS A 583 -45.11 16.38 -10.33
N LYS A 584 -43.93 16.38 -9.70
CA LYS A 584 -43.66 16.88 -8.35
C LYS A 584 -42.51 17.91 -8.38
N THR A 585 -42.35 18.70 -7.32
CA THR A 585 -41.28 19.71 -7.24
C THR A 585 -40.56 19.60 -5.90
N ILE A 586 -39.23 19.61 -5.93
CA ILE A 586 -38.43 19.67 -4.72
C ILE A 586 -38.48 21.10 -4.18
N THR A 587 -39.24 21.32 -3.10
CA THR A 587 -39.52 22.69 -2.58
C THR A 587 -38.68 23.07 -1.36
N LYS A 588 -38.33 22.10 -0.50
CA LYS A 588 -37.64 22.36 0.77
C LYS A 588 -36.17 22.77 0.61
N TYR A 589 -35.49 22.20 -0.38
CA TYR A 589 -34.13 22.56 -0.78
C TYR A 589 -34.14 22.86 -2.27
N GLN A 590 -33.73 24.07 -2.67
CA GLN A 590 -33.62 24.42 -4.09
C GLN A 590 -32.53 23.56 -4.72
N CYS A 591 -32.93 22.59 -5.55
CA CYS A 591 -32.01 21.68 -6.21
C CYS A 591 -31.95 21.99 -7.70
N TYR A 592 -31.04 22.89 -8.07
CA TYR A 592 -30.84 23.29 -9.46
C TYR A 592 -29.77 22.44 -10.12
N LYS A 593 -29.90 22.27 -11.45
CA LYS A 593 -28.90 21.69 -12.35
C LYS A 593 -28.18 20.46 -11.78
N SER A 594 -28.93 19.51 -11.23
CA SER A 594 -28.35 18.32 -10.64
C SER A 594 -27.39 17.62 -11.61
N VAL A 595 -26.19 17.34 -11.11
CA VAL A 595 -25.13 16.68 -11.88
C VAL A 595 -25.13 15.16 -11.69
N MET A 596 -25.73 14.65 -10.61
CA MET A 596 -25.76 13.23 -10.27
C MET A 596 -27.05 12.86 -9.53
N GLY A 597 -27.58 11.66 -9.78
CA GLY A 597 -28.68 11.14 -8.99
C GLY A 597 -28.89 9.64 -9.15
N GLN A 598 -29.61 9.07 -8.19
CA GLN A 598 -29.89 7.65 -8.11
C GLN A 598 -31.27 7.41 -7.46
N LEU A 599 -31.94 6.33 -7.84
CA LEU A 599 -33.18 5.90 -7.18
C LEU A 599 -32.87 4.90 -6.05
N TYR A 600 -33.65 4.99 -4.99
CA TYR A 600 -33.70 3.99 -3.93
C TYR A 600 -35.15 3.64 -3.63
N ASN A 601 -35.47 2.35 -3.60
CA ASN A 601 -36.78 1.83 -3.24
C ASN A 601 -36.71 1.06 -1.91
N ASP A 602 -37.56 1.45 -0.95
CA ASP A 602 -37.65 0.78 0.36
C ASP A 602 -38.68 -0.38 0.41
N GLY A 603 -39.30 -0.69 -0.73
CA GLY A 603 -40.41 -1.62 -0.92
C GLY A 603 -41.77 -0.92 -1.09
N ASN A 604 -41.95 0.27 -0.54
CA ASN A 604 -43.22 1.01 -0.54
C ASN A 604 -43.12 2.36 -1.26
N ASN A 605 -42.04 3.10 -1.02
CA ASN A 605 -41.82 4.44 -1.53
C ASN A 605 -40.56 4.48 -2.42
N ILE A 606 -40.55 5.44 -3.35
CA ILE A 606 -39.39 5.75 -4.17
C ILE A 606 -38.73 7.03 -3.64
N TYR A 607 -37.43 6.93 -3.38
CA TYR A 607 -36.58 8.06 -3.02
C TYR A 607 -35.69 8.40 -4.20
N LEU A 608 -35.68 9.67 -4.59
CA LEU A 608 -34.73 10.24 -5.53
C LEU A 608 -33.60 10.87 -4.72
N ILE A 609 -32.41 10.29 -4.80
CA ILE A 609 -31.19 10.86 -4.23
C ILE A 609 -30.55 11.76 -5.28
N VAL A 610 -30.29 13.02 -4.94
CA VAL A 610 -29.86 14.06 -5.89
C VAL A 610 -28.70 14.84 -5.32
N LEU A 611 -27.69 15.09 -6.16
CA LEU A 611 -26.63 16.08 -5.91
C LEU A 611 -26.96 17.38 -6.65
N CYS A 612 -27.30 18.41 -5.89
CA CYS A 612 -27.62 19.74 -6.40
C CYS A 612 -26.35 20.53 -6.79
N ASP A 613 -26.50 21.59 -7.58
CA ASP A 613 -25.38 22.44 -8.04
C ASP A 613 -24.65 23.20 -6.92
N ASP A 614 -25.29 23.36 -5.77
CA ASP A 614 -24.69 23.89 -4.54
C ASP A 614 -23.98 22.82 -3.69
N HIS A 615 -23.73 21.63 -4.25
CA HIS A 615 -23.11 20.46 -3.63
C HIS A 615 -23.88 19.84 -2.45
N LYS A 616 -25.17 20.18 -2.27
CA LYS A 616 -26.04 19.44 -1.34
C LYS A 616 -26.44 18.11 -1.94
N VAL A 617 -26.34 17.06 -1.15
CA VAL A 617 -26.97 15.78 -1.44
C VAL A 617 -28.24 15.65 -0.63
N ILE A 618 -29.37 15.48 -1.32
CA ILE A 618 -30.69 15.35 -0.71
C ILE A 618 -31.32 14.01 -1.08
N SER A 619 -32.20 13.53 -0.20
CA SER A 619 -33.15 12.45 -0.48
C SER A 619 -34.54 13.06 -0.59
N PHE A 620 -35.20 12.87 -1.72
CA PHE A 620 -36.57 13.32 -1.99
C PHE A 620 -37.49 12.12 -2.14
N ASN A 621 -38.43 11.94 -1.22
CA ASN A 621 -39.45 10.93 -1.34
C ASN A 621 -40.51 11.40 -2.35
N ILE A 622 -40.60 10.72 -3.48
CA ILE A 622 -41.43 11.14 -4.62
C ILE A 622 -42.92 11.03 -4.28
N ASP A 623 -43.29 10.06 -3.44
CA ASP A 623 -44.67 9.73 -3.10
C ASP A 623 -45.23 10.69 -2.03
N THR A 624 -44.41 11.12 -1.08
CA THR A 624 -44.80 11.98 0.06
C THR A 624 -44.36 13.44 -0.08
N GLU A 625 -43.44 13.74 -0.99
CA GLU A 625 -42.76 15.04 -1.17
C GLU A 625 -41.82 15.44 -0.01
N ASP A 626 -41.62 14.55 0.96
CA ASP A 626 -40.69 14.78 2.05
C ASP A 626 -39.25 14.84 1.53
N THR A 627 -38.50 15.85 1.98
CA THR A 627 -37.10 16.04 1.60
C THR A 627 -36.18 16.05 2.83
N GLN A 628 -35.12 15.28 2.74
CA GLN A 628 -34.06 15.18 3.73
C GLN A 628 -32.73 15.68 3.13
N LEU A 629 -31.98 16.49 3.88
CA LEU A 629 -30.57 16.77 3.56
C LEU A 629 -29.71 15.65 4.12
N LEU A 630 -28.92 14.99 3.27
CA LEU A 630 -28.00 13.93 3.68
C LEU A 630 -26.65 14.52 4.09
N ILE A 631 -26.07 15.35 3.21
CA ILE A 631 -24.77 16.00 3.43
C ILE A 631 -24.60 17.22 2.53
N GLN A 632 -23.77 18.17 2.96
CA GLN A 632 -23.20 19.23 2.14
C GLN A 632 -21.76 18.84 1.78
N MET A 633 -21.51 18.50 0.53
CA MET A 633 -20.17 18.13 0.07
C MET A 633 -19.32 19.38 -0.21
N SER A 634 -18.01 19.20 -0.24
CA SER A 634 -17.01 20.20 -0.63
C SER A 634 -16.76 20.23 -2.14
N SER A 635 -17.12 19.17 -2.86
CA SER A 635 -17.08 19.10 -4.33
C SER A 635 -18.21 18.24 -4.89
N ASP A 636 -18.28 18.15 -6.22
CA ASP A 636 -19.18 17.24 -6.91
C ASP A 636 -18.81 15.76 -6.70
N SER A 637 -19.68 14.89 -7.23
CA SER A 637 -19.57 13.44 -7.23
C SER A 637 -19.77 12.88 -8.65
N ASP A 638 -18.96 11.90 -9.04
CA ASP A 638 -19.12 11.19 -10.32
C ASP A 638 -20.04 9.96 -10.21
N HIS A 639 -20.47 9.59 -9.00
CA HIS A 639 -21.37 8.45 -8.78
C HIS A 639 -22.15 8.53 -7.46
N ILE A 640 -23.41 8.14 -7.54
CA ILE A 640 -24.25 7.79 -6.39
C ILE A 640 -24.78 6.39 -6.66
N ASN A 641 -24.61 5.46 -5.71
CA ASN A 641 -25.04 4.08 -5.87
C ASN A 641 -25.95 3.69 -4.70
N SER A 642 -27.02 2.94 -5.02
CA SER A 642 -27.96 2.39 -4.04
C SER A 642 -27.81 0.86 -3.99
N PHE A 643 -27.83 0.33 -2.78
CA PHE A 643 -27.76 -1.10 -2.47
C PHE A 643 -28.97 -1.45 -1.60
N GLU A 644 -30.13 -1.60 -2.24
CA GLU A 644 -31.42 -1.76 -1.55
C GLU A 644 -31.45 -2.99 -0.64
N ASP A 645 -30.80 -4.09 -1.04
CA ASP A 645 -30.78 -5.35 -0.30
C ASP A 645 -30.11 -5.24 1.08
N ILE A 646 -29.19 -4.28 1.23
CA ILE A 646 -28.52 -3.95 2.49
C ILE A 646 -28.91 -2.56 3.02
N GLN A 647 -29.95 -1.96 2.44
CA GLN A 647 -30.52 -0.67 2.86
C GLN A 647 -29.51 0.48 2.88
N LEU A 648 -28.57 0.47 1.93
CA LEU A 648 -27.43 1.39 1.92
C LEU A 648 -27.41 2.26 0.68
N ILE A 649 -26.94 3.49 0.82
CA ILE A 649 -26.60 4.39 -0.28
C ILE A 649 -25.17 4.86 -0.07
N GLY A 650 -24.39 4.87 -1.14
CA GLY A 650 -23.03 5.39 -1.14
C GLY A 650 -22.84 6.52 -2.14
N ILE A 651 -22.09 7.53 -1.71
CA ILE A 651 -21.79 8.75 -2.48
C ILE A 651 -20.29 9.00 -2.37
N GLY A 652 -19.57 9.07 -3.50
CA GLY A 652 -18.15 9.40 -3.50
C GLY A 652 -17.87 10.82 -3.95
N GLU A 653 -17.04 11.54 -3.21
CA GLU A 653 -16.66 12.92 -3.47
C GLU A 653 -15.37 13.00 -4.31
N SER A 654 -15.44 13.70 -5.44
CA SER A 654 -14.40 13.67 -6.46
C SER A 654 -13.06 14.29 -6.02
N ASN A 655 -13.06 15.40 -5.26
CA ASN A 655 -11.83 16.12 -4.92
C ASN A 655 -11.10 15.56 -3.69
N THR A 656 -11.83 15.02 -2.72
CA THR A 656 -11.25 14.47 -1.49
C THR A 656 -11.02 12.97 -1.57
N GLY A 657 -11.78 12.27 -2.43
CA GLY A 657 -11.81 10.81 -2.44
C GLY A 657 -12.64 10.20 -1.32
N SER A 658 -13.39 11.00 -0.56
CA SER A 658 -14.23 10.49 0.53
C SER A 658 -15.46 9.76 -0.02
N VAL A 659 -15.77 8.58 0.52
CA VAL A 659 -17.03 7.87 0.27
C VAL A 659 -17.90 7.93 1.51
N PHE A 660 -19.08 8.53 1.38
CA PHE A 660 -20.08 8.64 2.43
C PHE A 660 -21.13 7.55 2.25
N LEU A 661 -21.38 6.79 3.31
CA LEU A 661 -22.38 5.73 3.36
C LEU A 661 -23.52 6.15 4.28
N PHE A 662 -24.75 6.03 3.78
CA PHE A 662 -25.99 6.30 4.50
C PHE A 662 -26.85 5.04 4.55
N ARG A 663 -27.36 4.72 5.73
CA ARG A 663 -28.25 3.57 5.92
C ARG A 663 -29.68 4.04 6.10
N TYR A 664 -30.60 3.41 5.40
CA TYR A 664 -32.03 3.66 5.56
C TYR A 664 -32.54 3.02 6.84
N ASN A 665 -33.16 3.81 7.71
CA ASN A 665 -33.80 3.33 8.92
C ASN A 665 -35.30 3.12 8.67
N GLN A 666 -35.74 1.86 8.67
CA GLN A 666 -37.14 1.49 8.40
C GLN A 666 -38.13 2.06 9.44
N ASN A 667 -37.69 2.35 10.66
CA ASN A 667 -38.56 2.88 11.72
C ASN A 667 -38.77 4.40 11.55
N SER A 668 -37.68 5.15 11.33
CA SER A 668 -37.73 6.60 11.16
C SER A 668 -38.08 7.04 9.73
N LYS A 669 -38.00 6.10 8.76
CA LYS A 669 -38.15 6.33 7.31
C LYS A 669 -37.18 7.39 6.75
N ASN A 670 -36.03 7.55 7.39
CA ASN A 670 -35.00 8.48 6.99
C ASN A 670 -33.66 7.77 6.78
N PHE A 671 -32.77 8.40 6.04
CA PHE A 671 -31.39 7.96 5.91
C PHE A 671 -30.55 8.51 7.05
N GLU A 672 -29.76 7.66 7.69
CA GLU A 672 -28.85 8.03 8.77
C GLU A 672 -27.41 7.87 8.27
N SER A 673 -26.54 8.81 8.64
CA SER A 673 -25.11 8.67 8.34
C SER A 673 -24.60 7.41 9.02
N PHE A 674 -24.00 6.52 8.23
CA PHE A 674 -23.56 5.22 8.70
C PHE A 674 -22.06 5.15 8.82
N PHE A 675 -21.34 5.52 7.76
CA PHE A 675 -19.88 5.33 7.70
C PHE A 675 -19.25 6.27 6.68
N LYS A 676 -17.99 6.67 6.89
CA LYS A 676 -17.22 7.45 5.92
C LYS A 676 -15.86 6.79 5.71
N ILE A 677 -15.53 6.58 4.44
CA ILE A 677 -14.28 5.99 3.99
C ILE A 677 -13.46 7.08 3.32
N GLN A 678 -12.16 7.09 3.55
CA GLN A 678 -11.21 8.03 2.97
C GLN A 678 -10.12 7.26 2.23
N THR A 679 -9.30 7.97 1.47
CA THR A 679 -8.12 7.42 0.82
C THR A 679 -6.89 7.53 1.72
N ILE A 680 -5.94 6.61 1.56
CA ILE A 680 -4.69 6.60 2.32
C ILE A 680 -3.82 7.78 1.89
N LYS A 681 -3.74 8.86 2.69
CA LYS A 681 -2.81 10.01 2.58
C LYS A 681 -2.73 10.73 1.21
N TYR A 682 -3.52 10.31 0.21
CA TYR A 682 -3.53 10.80 -1.16
C TYR A 682 -4.96 10.99 -1.62
N ASN A 683 -5.31 12.19 -2.06
CA ASN A 683 -6.60 12.38 -2.71
C ASN A 683 -6.58 11.61 -4.04
N ASP A 684 -7.52 10.69 -4.18
CA ASP A 684 -7.79 9.97 -5.41
C ASP A 684 -9.28 10.13 -5.74
N LYS A 685 -9.59 10.28 -7.02
CA LYS A 685 -10.95 10.60 -7.47
C LYS A 685 -11.78 9.32 -7.54
N THR A 686 -12.87 9.27 -6.78
CA THR A 686 -13.76 8.10 -6.73
C THR A 686 -14.61 7.99 -7.99
N LEU A 687 -14.63 6.81 -8.63
CA LEU A 687 -15.30 6.56 -9.90
C LEU A 687 -16.59 5.75 -9.77
N ASN A 688 -16.57 4.72 -8.91
CA ASN A 688 -17.66 3.76 -8.84
C ASN A 688 -17.70 3.08 -7.47
N LEU A 689 -18.89 2.59 -7.13
CA LEU A 689 -19.14 1.84 -5.91
C LEU A 689 -20.03 0.64 -6.21
N ILE A 690 -19.60 -0.56 -5.85
CA ILE A 690 -20.33 -1.81 -6.09
C ILE A 690 -20.37 -2.63 -4.79
N TYR A 691 -21.52 -3.20 -4.46
CA TYR A 691 -21.64 -4.19 -3.40
C TYR A 691 -21.56 -5.60 -3.99
N LEU A 692 -20.56 -6.36 -3.55
CA LEU A 692 -20.35 -7.76 -3.90
C LEU A 692 -21.06 -8.63 -2.86
N ALA A 693 -22.30 -9.02 -3.15
CA ALA A 693 -23.17 -9.71 -2.19
C ALA A 693 -22.59 -11.04 -1.67
N ASP A 694 -21.95 -11.82 -2.54
CA ASP A 694 -21.39 -13.14 -2.20
C ASP A 694 -20.28 -13.05 -1.14
N SER A 695 -19.45 -11.99 -1.19
CA SER A 695 -18.36 -11.76 -0.24
C SER A 695 -18.69 -10.74 0.84
N GLN A 696 -19.87 -10.11 0.77
CA GLN A 696 -20.27 -8.97 1.61
C GLN A 696 -19.24 -7.83 1.60
N GLN A 697 -18.64 -7.58 0.43
CA GLN A 697 -17.62 -6.55 0.24
C GLN A 697 -18.17 -5.35 -0.52
N LEU A 698 -17.72 -4.17 -0.11
CA LEU A 698 -17.87 -2.94 -0.86
C LEU A 698 -16.61 -2.76 -1.73
N PHE A 699 -16.78 -2.82 -3.05
CA PHE A 699 -15.76 -2.49 -4.03
C PHE A 699 -15.84 -0.99 -4.33
N ILE A 700 -14.76 -0.27 -4.03
CA ILE A 700 -14.62 1.17 -4.28
C ILE A 700 -13.56 1.36 -5.35
N GLN A 701 -13.96 1.92 -6.48
CA GLN A 701 -13.06 2.24 -7.57
C GLN A 701 -12.63 3.71 -7.47
N TYR A 702 -11.34 3.95 -7.58
CA TYR A 702 -10.73 5.27 -7.78
C TYR A 702 -9.99 5.33 -9.13
N TYR A 703 -9.36 6.46 -9.46
CA TYR A 703 -8.58 6.58 -10.70
C TYR A 703 -7.40 5.60 -10.70
N TYR A 704 -6.70 5.49 -9.57
CA TYR A 704 -5.46 4.72 -9.46
C TYR A 704 -5.54 3.52 -8.54
N SER A 705 -6.66 3.32 -7.86
CA SER A 705 -6.83 2.20 -6.93
C SER A 705 -8.20 1.54 -6.96
N ASN A 706 -8.22 0.27 -6.60
CA ASN A 706 -9.42 -0.49 -6.29
C ASN A 706 -9.34 -0.97 -4.84
N ASN A 707 -10.31 -0.58 -4.02
CA ASN A 707 -10.36 -0.95 -2.61
C ASN A 707 -11.48 -1.95 -2.37
N PHE A 708 -11.17 -3.03 -1.68
CA PHE A 708 -12.12 -4.06 -1.26
C PHE A 708 -12.29 -3.98 0.26
N LEU A 709 -13.48 -3.56 0.71
CA LEU A 709 -13.84 -3.44 2.12
C LEU A 709 -14.89 -4.48 2.52
N PRO A 710 -14.57 -5.45 3.40
CA PRO A 710 -15.58 -6.32 4.01
C PRO A 710 -16.49 -5.50 4.94
N ILE A 711 -17.71 -5.18 4.50
CA ILE A 711 -18.62 -4.28 5.22
C ILE A 711 -19.64 -5.03 6.09
N GLY A 712 -19.80 -6.33 5.89
CA GLY A 712 -20.81 -7.16 6.59
C GLY A 712 -20.85 -6.96 8.11
N VAL A 713 -19.69 -7.03 8.77
CA VAL A 713 -19.57 -6.85 10.24
C VAL A 713 -19.96 -5.44 10.69
N CYS A 714 -19.70 -4.41 9.86
CA CYS A 714 -20.11 -3.04 10.15
C CYS A 714 -21.63 -2.87 10.00
N LEU A 715 -22.25 -3.56 9.03
CA LEU A 715 -23.70 -3.48 8.77
C LEU A 715 -24.53 -4.00 9.96
N GLU A 716 -23.99 -4.93 10.75
CA GLU A 716 -24.64 -5.37 11.99
C GLU A 716 -24.59 -4.27 13.05
N ASN A 717 -23.41 -3.68 13.29
CA ASN A 717 -23.21 -2.56 14.19
C ASN A 717 -21.99 -1.75 13.76
N VAL A 718 -22.16 -0.45 13.50
CA VAL A 718 -21.06 0.44 13.08
C VAL A 718 -19.92 0.46 14.11
N GLN A 719 -20.23 0.29 15.40
CA GLN A 719 -19.23 0.25 16.45
C GLN A 719 -18.26 -0.91 16.30
N ASN A 720 -18.65 -1.98 15.60
CA ASN A 720 -17.76 -3.09 15.29
C ASN A 720 -16.57 -2.69 14.40
N CYS A 721 -16.66 -1.54 13.72
CA CYS A 721 -15.63 -1.00 12.85
C CYS A 721 -14.98 0.26 13.43
N LEU A 722 -15.67 1.00 14.32
CA LEU A 722 -15.08 2.16 15.01
C LEU A 722 -14.32 1.79 16.30
N ASN A 723 -14.65 0.64 16.89
CA ASN A 723 -14.08 0.07 18.11
C ASN A 723 -13.78 -1.43 17.88
N CYS A 724 -12.69 -1.71 17.16
CA CYS A 724 -12.35 -3.05 16.72
C CYS A 724 -11.00 -3.53 17.28
N GLN A 725 -10.67 -4.80 17.07
CA GLN A 725 -9.41 -5.39 17.48
C GLN A 725 -8.62 -6.02 16.33
N MET A 726 -7.30 -6.06 16.48
CA MET A 726 -6.36 -6.73 15.61
C MET A 726 -5.44 -7.61 16.44
N ASP A 727 -5.42 -8.91 16.16
CA ASP A 727 -4.58 -9.89 16.86
C ASP A 727 -3.34 -10.24 16.02
N PHE A 728 -2.16 -10.18 16.65
CA PHE A 728 -0.88 -10.51 16.05
C PHE A 728 -0.09 -11.48 16.94
N TYR A 729 0.32 -12.61 16.37
CA TYR A 729 1.03 -13.66 17.09
C TYR A 729 2.50 -13.69 16.66
N PHE A 730 3.40 -13.81 17.64
CA PHE A 730 4.85 -13.81 17.45
C PHE A 730 5.47 -15.08 18.02
N ASN A 731 6.27 -15.77 17.21
CA ASN A 731 7.08 -16.92 17.60
C ASN A 731 8.47 -16.77 16.96
N THR A 732 9.28 -15.87 17.51
CA THR A 732 10.42 -15.25 16.82
C THR A 732 11.68 -16.10 16.84
N THR A 733 11.88 -16.90 15.80
CA THR A 733 13.13 -17.62 15.53
C THR A 733 14.14 -16.79 14.76
N GLU A 734 13.72 -15.64 14.21
CA GLU A 734 14.47 -14.79 13.27
C GLU A 734 14.89 -15.51 11.98
N THR A 735 14.25 -16.63 11.67
CA THR A 735 14.47 -17.44 10.47
C THR A 735 13.28 -17.36 9.54
N GLN A 736 13.55 -17.46 8.25
CA GLN A 736 12.54 -17.48 7.20
C GLN A 736 11.90 -18.87 7.06
N GLN A 737 10.63 -18.92 6.64
CA GLN A 737 9.92 -20.14 6.31
C GLN A 737 10.33 -20.69 4.92
N GLN A 738 9.90 -21.92 4.60
CA GLN A 738 10.22 -22.58 3.33
C GLN A 738 9.60 -21.88 2.11
N ASP A 739 8.48 -21.18 2.30
CA ASP A 739 7.81 -20.33 1.31
C ASP A 739 8.46 -18.94 1.16
N TYR A 740 9.59 -18.72 1.82
CA TYR A 740 10.32 -17.45 1.80
C TYR A 740 9.56 -16.28 2.44
N LEU A 741 8.68 -16.56 3.41
CA LEU A 741 8.01 -15.54 4.21
C LEU A 741 8.47 -15.56 5.67
N PHE A 742 8.17 -14.49 6.40
CA PHE A 742 8.42 -14.36 7.85
C PHE A 742 7.16 -14.58 8.70
N GLY A 743 6.24 -15.42 8.23
CA GLY A 743 4.93 -15.67 8.83
C GLY A 743 3.89 -14.59 8.48
N LEU A 744 2.62 -14.85 8.82
CA LEU A 744 1.48 -13.98 8.52
C LEU A 744 0.95 -13.21 9.75
N GLY A 745 1.49 -13.50 10.93
CA GLY A 745 1.06 -12.91 12.20
C GLY A 745 -0.25 -13.48 12.76
N THR A 746 -0.75 -14.58 12.20
CA THR A 746 -1.96 -15.27 12.72
C THR A 746 -1.58 -16.33 13.75
N SER A 747 -2.56 -16.84 14.51
CA SER A 747 -2.28 -17.93 15.47
C SER A 747 -1.74 -19.19 14.78
N GLU A 748 -2.11 -19.44 13.53
CA GLU A 748 -1.68 -20.61 12.76
C GLU A 748 -0.33 -20.38 12.06
N SER A 749 -0.05 -19.14 11.67
CA SER A 749 1.21 -18.72 11.05
C SER A 749 1.73 -17.45 11.76
N PRO A 750 2.30 -17.59 12.97
CA PRO A 750 2.81 -16.46 13.73
C PRO A 750 4.00 -15.82 13.02
N PHE A 751 4.26 -14.56 13.29
CA PHE A 751 5.46 -13.89 12.82
C PHE A 751 6.72 -14.53 13.39
N LEU A 752 7.68 -14.83 12.52
CA LEU A 752 8.96 -15.45 12.90
C LEU A 752 10.08 -14.43 13.13
N SER A 753 9.85 -13.16 12.81
CA SER A 753 10.80 -12.07 13.11
C SER A 753 10.14 -10.98 13.95
N SER A 754 10.92 -10.46 14.89
CA SER A 754 10.59 -9.29 15.69
C SER A 754 10.36 -8.03 14.84
N GLN A 755 10.96 -7.95 13.64
CA GLN A 755 10.79 -6.81 12.73
C GLN A 755 9.36 -6.66 12.18
N ASN A 756 8.53 -7.72 12.24
CA ASN A 756 7.13 -7.65 11.83
C ASN A 756 6.23 -6.79 12.76
N LEU A 757 6.79 -6.19 13.82
CA LEU A 757 6.16 -5.05 14.48
C LEU A 757 5.85 -3.92 13.48
N ILE A 758 6.70 -3.72 12.47
CA ILE A 758 6.45 -2.77 11.37
C ILE A 758 5.13 -3.11 10.66
N THR A 759 4.95 -4.37 10.25
CA THR A 759 3.73 -4.85 9.60
C THR A 759 2.50 -4.63 10.48
N THR A 760 2.61 -4.94 11.78
CA THR A 760 1.54 -4.77 12.77
C THR A 760 1.03 -3.34 12.82
N PHE A 761 1.93 -2.36 12.95
CA PHE A 761 1.53 -0.96 13.04
C PHE A 761 1.20 -0.34 11.68
N LEU A 762 1.76 -0.81 10.57
CA LEU A 762 1.34 -0.37 9.22
C LEU A 762 -0.11 -0.77 8.93
N LEU A 763 -0.54 -1.99 9.30
CA LEU A 763 -1.93 -2.42 9.13
C LEU A 763 -2.91 -1.62 10.00
N ALA A 764 -2.53 -1.31 11.24
CA ALA A 764 -3.32 -0.42 12.10
C ALA A 764 -3.38 1.01 11.54
N GLN A 765 -2.27 1.51 10.99
CA GLN A 765 -2.21 2.81 10.33
C GLN A 765 -3.12 2.85 9.11
N GLN A 766 -3.10 1.81 8.27
CA GLN A 766 -3.96 1.68 7.09
C GLN A 766 -5.44 1.83 7.50
N TYR A 767 -5.85 1.08 8.52
CA TYR A 767 -7.23 1.08 9.00
C TYR A 767 -7.64 2.46 9.54
N ASN A 768 -6.79 3.08 10.35
CA ASN A 768 -7.02 4.43 10.89
C ASN A 768 -7.07 5.53 9.81
N GLN A 769 -6.41 5.33 8.67
CA GLN A 769 -6.42 6.30 7.57
C GLN A 769 -7.60 6.12 6.62
N LEU A 770 -8.06 4.88 6.42
CA LEU A 770 -9.19 4.58 5.54
C LEU A 770 -10.53 4.86 6.21
N ILE A 771 -10.64 4.70 7.52
CA ILE A 771 -11.90 4.86 8.25
C ILE A 771 -11.92 6.16 9.02
N ASP A 772 -12.88 7.02 8.70
CA ASP A 772 -13.08 8.25 9.46
C ASP A 772 -13.77 7.97 10.80
N GLY A 773 -13.33 8.67 11.85
CA GLY A 773 -13.97 8.60 13.16
C GLY A 773 -13.66 7.33 13.97
N ILE A 774 -12.56 6.62 13.67
CA ILE A 774 -12.04 5.57 14.54
C ILE A 774 -11.90 6.10 15.98
N GLN A 775 -12.55 5.41 16.90
CA GLN A 775 -12.51 5.74 18.31
C GLN A 775 -11.39 4.98 19.00
N LYS A 776 -11.23 3.69 18.64
CA LYS A 776 -10.26 2.81 19.27
C LYS A 776 -9.92 1.59 18.40
N ILE A 777 -8.63 1.26 18.34
CA ILE A 777 -8.13 0.01 17.79
C ILE A 777 -7.41 -0.75 18.91
N ASN A 778 -7.91 -1.93 19.26
CA ASN A 778 -7.27 -2.83 20.20
C ASN A 778 -6.21 -3.67 19.46
N ILE A 779 -4.94 -3.33 19.63
CA ILE A 779 -3.84 -4.13 19.08
C ILE A 779 -3.40 -5.13 20.14
N ASN A 780 -3.56 -6.42 19.85
CA ASN A 780 -3.21 -7.51 20.75
C ASN A 780 -2.00 -8.26 20.21
N ILE A 781 -0.86 -8.14 20.88
CA ILE A 781 0.38 -8.84 20.58
C ILE A 781 0.49 -10.05 21.51
N TYR A 782 0.42 -11.25 20.94
CA TYR A 782 0.60 -12.52 21.63
C TYR A 782 2.00 -13.05 21.36
N ILE A 783 2.75 -13.35 22.41
CA ILE A 783 4.13 -13.84 22.30
C ILE A 783 4.17 -15.28 22.78
N HIS A 784 4.62 -16.17 21.92
CA HIS A 784 4.83 -17.57 22.23
C HIS A 784 5.92 -17.75 23.29
N THR A 785 5.79 -18.76 24.14
CA THR A 785 6.69 -18.97 25.28
C THR A 785 8.00 -19.63 24.91
N GLU A 786 8.04 -20.24 23.72
CA GLU A 786 9.17 -21.02 23.21
C GLU A 786 10.33 -20.12 22.77
N ASN A 787 10.04 -18.91 22.30
CA ASN A 787 11.02 -17.99 21.73
C ASN A 787 10.82 -16.56 22.26
N SER A 788 11.90 -15.79 22.35
CA SER A 788 11.86 -14.41 22.83
C SER A 788 11.63 -13.39 21.72
N LEU A 789 10.70 -12.45 21.90
CA LEU A 789 10.50 -11.31 21.00
C LEU A 789 11.48 -10.18 21.33
N SER A 790 12.11 -9.56 20.34
CA SER A 790 12.86 -8.31 20.58
C SER A 790 11.96 -7.09 20.34
N LEU A 791 11.83 -6.19 21.31
CA LEU A 791 11.14 -4.92 21.12
C LEU A 791 12.14 -3.79 20.85
N PHE A 792 11.94 -3.08 19.72
CA PHE A 792 12.74 -1.93 19.31
C PHE A 792 11.98 -0.64 19.59
N GLN A 793 12.62 0.33 20.23
CA GLN A 793 11.98 1.60 20.61
C GLN A 793 11.45 2.36 19.38
N GLU A 794 12.23 2.35 18.30
CA GLU A 794 11.94 3.07 17.06
C GLU A 794 10.70 2.53 16.34
N LEU A 795 10.30 1.29 16.64
CA LEU A 795 9.15 0.64 16.00
C LEU A 795 7.84 0.81 16.77
N ILE A 796 7.89 1.20 18.05
CA ILE A 796 6.69 1.43 18.88
C ILE A 796 6.33 2.92 19.02
N ASP A 797 7.20 3.82 18.58
CA ASP A 797 6.94 5.27 18.55
C ASP A 797 6.14 5.65 17.29
N ILE A 798 4.81 5.52 17.39
CA ILE A 798 3.85 5.76 16.30
C ILE A 798 3.03 7.03 16.52
N GLN A 799 2.77 7.79 15.46
CA GLN A 799 2.09 9.09 15.54
C GLN A 799 0.58 9.03 15.86
N PHE A 800 -0.05 7.88 15.67
CA PHE A 800 -1.48 7.66 15.91
C PHE A 800 -1.73 6.81 17.17
N SER A 801 -0.77 6.77 18.11
CA SER A 801 -0.87 5.98 19.34
C SER A 801 -2.10 6.32 20.19
N ASN A 802 -2.59 7.56 20.12
CA ASN A 802 -3.75 8.05 20.87
C ASN A 802 -5.08 7.30 20.63
N VAL A 803 -5.23 6.61 19.50
CA VAL A 803 -6.39 5.74 19.20
C VAL A 803 -6.09 4.26 19.46
N ILE A 804 -4.85 3.91 19.80
CA ILE A 804 -4.42 2.53 20.01
C ILE A 804 -4.52 2.15 21.48
N GLN A 805 -5.28 1.09 21.76
CA GLN A 805 -5.10 0.32 22.99
C GLN A 805 -4.14 -0.83 22.69
N LEU A 806 -2.96 -0.80 23.30
CA LEU A 806 -1.93 -1.81 23.09
C LEU A 806 -1.98 -2.85 24.20
N MET A 807 -2.16 -4.12 23.85
CA MET A 807 -2.03 -5.25 24.77
C MET A 807 -0.88 -6.15 24.33
N ILE A 808 0.12 -6.33 25.19
CA ILE A 808 1.23 -7.27 24.97
C ILE A 808 1.13 -8.36 26.03
N ARG A 809 0.98 -9.61 25.60
CA ARG A 809 0.79 -10.75 26.51
C ARG A 809 1.40 -12.03 26.00
N SER A 810 1.62 -12.97 26.92
CA SER A 810 1.92 -14.35 26.56
C SER A 810 0.74 -15.00 25.81
N ALA A 811 1.06 -15.79 24.79
CA ALA A 811 0.09 -16.62 24.09
C ALA A 811 -0.44 -17.76 24.99
N ASP A 812 0.39 -18.25 25.92
CA ASP A 812 -0.01 -19.17 26.99
C ASP A 812 -0.28 -18.38 28.28
N PRO A 813 -1.54 -18.23 28.71
CA PRO A 813 -1.88 -17.43 29.89
C PRO A 813 -1.34 -17.99 31.21
N LEU A 814 -0.82 -19.23 31.22
CA LEU A 814 -0.25 -19.87 32.41
C LEU A 814 1.26 -19.68 32.54
N LYS A 815 1.91 -19.17 31.49
CA LYS A 815 3.37 -19.03 31.42
C LYS A 815 3.76 -17.62 30.99
N GLN A 816 4.89 -17.14 31.47
CA GLN A 816 5.43 -15.87 31.01
C GLN A 816 6.20 -16.05 29.69
N SER A 817 6.02 -15.13 28.76
CA SER A 817 6.82 -15.04 27.54
C SER A 817 7.93 -14.00 27.69
N GLN A 818 9.05 -14.18 26.98
CA GLN A 818 10.22 -13.32 27.13
C GLN A 818 10.26 -12.22 26.06
N ILE A 819 10.55 -10.98 26.49
CA ILE A 819 10.81 -9.84 25.62
C ILE A 819 12.24 -9.33 25.84
N ASN A 820 13.04 -9.26 24.78
CA ASN A 820 14.38 -8.69 24.81
C ASN A 820 14.35 -7.19 24.49
N ILE A 821 15.04 -6.38 25.29
CA ILE A 821 15.14 -4.92 25.13
C ILE A 821 16.61 -4.51 25.25
N THR A 822 17.00 -3.48 24.50
CA THR A 822 18.30 -2.82 24.67
C THR A 822 18.12 -1.56 25.52
N ASN A 823 18.82 -1.49 26.66
CA ASN A 823 18.75 -0.39 27.64
C ASN A 823 17.36 -0.13 28.25
N SER A 824 16.44 0.53 27.55
CA SER A 824 15.13 0.95 28.06
C SER A 824 14.03 0.85 27.00
N LEU A 825 12.78 0.76 27.44
CA LEU A 825 11.59 0.78 26.57
C LEU A 825 10.61 1.85 27.06
N GLN A 826 10.19 2.73 26.16
CA GLN A 826 9.29 3.82 26.42
C GLN A 826 7.97 3.67 25.65
N PHE A 827 6.85 3.70 26.37
CA PHE A 827 5.51 3.84 25.82
C PHE A 827 5.00 5.26 26.06
N ASN A 828 4.51 5.91 25.00
CA ASN A 828 4.03 7.28 25.08
C ASN A 828 2.70 7.44 24.34
N GLN A 829 1.78 8.22 24.91
CA GLN A 829 0.56 8.71 24.25
C GLN A 829 -0.48 7.66 23.81
N PHE A 830 -0.30 6.37 24.14
CA PHE A 830 -1.31 5.35 23.83
C PHE A 830 -2.65 5.64 24.52
N ASN A 831 -3.75 5.20 23.91
CA ASN A 831 -5.07 5.27 24.53
C ASN A 831 -5.10 4.49 25.85
N SER A 832 -4.58 3.26 25.82
CA SER A 832 -4.41 2.39 27.00
C SER A 832 -3.30 1.37 26.74
N LEU A 833 -2.69 0.86 27.80
CA LEU A 833 -1.59 -0.09 27.74
C LEU A 833 -1.83 -1.25 28.69
N TYR A 834 -1.71 -2.48 28.20
CA TYR A 834 -1.85 -3.71 28.97
C TYR A 834 -0.62 -4.57 28.77
N LEU A 835 0.08 -4.90 29.86
CA LEU A 835 1.23 -5.80 29.87
C LEU A 835 0.89 -6.95 30.81
N SER A 836 0.87 -8.19 30.30
CA SER A 836 0.45 -9.35 31.10
C SER A 836 1.29 -10.60 30.83
N ASN A 837 1.76 -11.27 31.89
CA ASN A 837 2.54 -12.50 31.81
C ASN A 837 3.81 -12.35 30.94
N ILE A 838 4.63 -11.33 31.21
CA ILE A 838 5.84 -11.02 30.43
C ILE A 838 7.08 -11.02 31.33
N ILE A 839 8.18 -11.59 30.84
CA ILE A 839 9.52 -11.38 31.38
C ILE A 839 10.28 -10.42 30.46
N PHE A 840 10.70 -9.27 30.96
CA PHE A 840 11.53 -8.32 30.23
C PHE A 840 13.01 -8.59 30.48
N TYR A 841 13.75 -8.93 29.43
CA TYR A 841 15.17 -9.19 29.44
C TYR A 841 15.94 -7.99 28.86
N PHE A 842 16.68 -7.27 29.70
CA PHE A 842 17.45 -6.09 29.33
C PHE A 842 18.90 -6.43 29.01
N LYS A 843 19.35 -6.04 27.80
CA LYS A 843 20.74 -6.07 27.38
C LYS A 843 21.34 -4.68 27.50
N TYR A 844 22.46 -4.56 28.21
CA TYR A 844 23.16 -3.28 28.38
C TYR A 844 24.12 -3.00 27.23
N LEU A 845 24.11 -1.76 26.75
CA LEU A 845 25.21 -1.16 26.00
C LEU A 845 25.91 -0.12 26.91
N ASP A 846 27.25 -0.11 26.90
CA ASP A 846 28.09 0.96 27.46
C ASP A 846 27.99 1.26 28.98
N ASN A 847 27.77 0.25 29.84
CA ASN A 847 27.73 0.40 31.31
C ASN A 847 26.72 1.46 31.84
N GLN A 848 25.74 1.88 31.03
CA GLN A 848 24.69 2.84 31.43
C GLN A 848 23.54 2.17 32.23
N ILE A 849 23.89 1.48 33.31
CA ILE A 849 22.94 0.70 34.13
C ILE A 849 21.84 1.59 34.74
N TYR A 850 22.10 2.88 34.97
CA TYR A 850 21.17 3.83 35.58
C TYR A 850 20.03 4.31 34.67
N GLN A 851 20.07 4.02 33.36
CA GLN A 851 19.07 4.48 32.39
C GLN A 851 18.20 3.34 31.85
N CYS A 852 18.19 2.19 32.53
CA CYS A 852 17.50 1.01 32.03
C CYS A 852 16.12 0.85 32.69
N GLY A 853 15.16 0.22 31.99
CA GLY A 853 13.82 -0.08 32.52
C GLY A 853 12.67 0.30 31.60
N LEU A 854 11.45 0.32 32.14
CA LEU A 854 10.24 0.72 31.44
C LEU A 854 9.84 2.15 31.81
N GLN A 855 9.55 2.96 30.79
CA GLN A 855 9.01 4.30 30.93
C GLN A 855 7.63 4.38 30.27
N ILE A 856 6.61 4.80 30.99
CA ILE A 856 5.23 4.87 30.52
C ILE A 856 4.70 6.27 30.79
N ASN A 857 4.50 7.04 29.72
CA ASN A 857 4.20 8.46 29.82
C ASN A 857 2.90 8.80 29.07
N ASN A 858 2.07 9.66 29.67
CA ASN A 858 0.90 10.27 29.03
C ASN A 858 -0.11 9.27 28.43
N ILE A 859 -0.35 8.13 29.09
CA ILE A 859 -1.38 7.17 28.66
C ILE A 859 -2.74 7.72 29.06
N ILE A 860 -3.61 7.93 28.06
CA ILE A 860 -4.85 8.71 28.21
C ILE A 860 -5.84 8.00 29.15
N GLY A 861 -6.04 6.71 28.94
CA GLY A 861 -6.92 5.83 29.70
C GLY A 861 -6.20 5.17 30.86
N ILE A 862 -5.96 3.86 30.75
CA ILE A 862 -5.38 3.04 31.82
C ILE A 862 -4.12 2.29 31.38
N VAL A 863 -3.18 2.18 32.31
CA VAL A 863 -2.03 1.29 32.27
C VAL A 863 -2.33 0.12 33.21
N ASN A 864 -2.44 -1.10 32.68
CA ASN A 864 -2.59 -2.31 33.47
C ASN A 864 -1.36 -3.19 33.31
N ILE A 865 -0.68 -3.47 34.40
CA ILE A 865 0.50 -4.31 34.43
C ILE A 865 0.23 -5.46 35.39
N ASP A 866 0.26 -6.68 34.87
CA ASP A 866 -0.04 -7.90 35.61
C ASP A 866 1.02 -8.98 35.38
N ASN A 867 1.55 -9.55 36.46
CA ASN A 867 2.49 -10.67 36.42
C ASN A 867 3.68 -10.45 35.46
N ILE A 868 4.39 -9.33 35.61
CA ILE A 868 5.63 -9.06 34.88
C ILE A 868 6.87 -9.30 35.75
N ASP A 869 7.97 -9.73 35.13
CA ASP A 869 9.29 -9.88 35.74
C ASP A 869 10.39 -9.25 34.86
N TYR A 870 11.57 -9.01 35.45
CA TYR A 870 12.72 -8.36 34.82
C TYR A 870 13.98 -9.23 34.95
N GLN A 871 14.74 -9.38 33.89
CA GLN A 871 16.02 -10.09 33.84
C GLN A 871 17.04 -9.23 33.08
N SER A 872 18.34 -9.46 33.28
CA SER A 872 19.39 -8.69 32.60
C SER A 872 20.66 -9.51 32.34
N SER A 873 21.37 -9.20 31.25
CA SER A 873 22.66 -9.84 30.91
C SER A 873 23.86 -9.18 31.61
N ASN A 874 24.93 -9.94 31.86
CA ASN A 874 26.22 -9.44 32.37
C ASN A 874 26.21 -8.71 33.73
N ALA A 875 25.23 -8.98 34.60
CA ALA A 875 25.33 -8.56 36.00
C ALA A 875 26.43 -9.37 36.69
N THR A 876 27.50 -8.72 37.16
CA THR A 876 28.39 -9.30 38.17
C THR A 876 27.59 -9.42 39.47
N TYR A 877 26.83 -10.51 39.58
CA TYR A 877 26.10 -11.03 40.76
C TYR A 877 25.22 -10.09 41.62
N SER A 878 24.99 -8.81 41.27
CA SER A 878 24.19 -7.92 42.13
C SER A 878 23.49 -6.72 41.48
N GLN A 879 23.62 -6.49 40.16
CA GLN A 879 23.05 -5.28 39.54
C GLN A 879 21.92 -5.65 38.57
N ASN A 880 20.66 -5.45 39.00
CA ASN A 880 19.48 -5.75 38.17
C ASN A 880 18.86 -4.50 37.57
N CYS A 881 18.49 -4.54 36.28
CA CYS A 881 17.66 -3.50 35.69
C CYS A 881 16.22 -3.59 36.19
N TYR A 882 15.81 -2.68 37.08
CA TYR A 882 14.42 -2.63 37.53
C TYR A 882 14.05 -1.18 37.84
N SER A 883 13.72 -0.43 36.79
CA SER A 883 13.08 0.87 36.88
C SER A 883 11.75 0.81 36.14
N LEU A 884 10.67 1.12 36.84
CA LEU A 884 9.34 1.31 36.26
C LEU A 884 8.90 2.74 36.56
N GLN A 885 8.97 3.60 35.55
CA GLN A 885 8.56 4.99 35.64
C GLN A 885 7.25 5.18 34.90
N ILE A 886 6.23 5.65 35.62
CA ILE A 886 4.91 5.94 35.09
C ILE A 886 4.58 7.39 35.39
N SER A 887 4.28 8.17 34.35
CA SER A 887 3.91 9.58 34.48
C SER A 887 2.60 9.90 33.77
N ASN A 888 1.80 10.78 34.38
CA ASN A 888 0.57 11.33 33.79
C ASN A 888 -0.38 10.25 33.22
N SER A 889 -0.58 9.17 33.97
CA SER A 889 -1.35 7.98 33.54
C SER A 889 -2.10 7.36 34.71
N SER A 890 -3.31 6.83 34.50
CA SER A 890 -3.99 6.00 35.53
C SER A 890 -3.41 4.59 35.50
N VAL A 891 -3.12 3.99 36.66
CA VAL A 891 -2.38 2.72 36.71
C VAL A 891 -3.02 1.67 37.63
N THR A 892 -2.99 0.42 37.17
CA THR A 892 -3.25 -0.78 37.96
C THR A 892 -2.03 -1.70 37.91
N LEU A 893 -1.47 -2.04 39.07
CA LEU A 893 -0.30 -2.93 39.22
C LEU A 893 -0.71 -4.20 39.99
N GLN A 894 -0.54 -5.37 39.39
CA GLN A 894 -0.94 -6.66 39.96
C GLN A 894 0.18 -7.71 39.82
N ASN A 895 0.31 -8.58 40.82
CA ASN A 895 1.17 -9.77 40.78
C ASN A 895 2.64 -9.50 40.39
N LEU A 896 3.17 -8.33 40.74
CA LEU A 896 4.58 -8.01 40.51
C LEU A 896 5.47 -8.77 41.51
N ASN A 897 6.33 -9.67 41.03
CA ASN A 897 7.30 -10.38 41.87
C ASN A 897 8.65 -9.63 41.86
N ILE A 898 9.03 -9.09 43.02
CA ILE A 898 10.30 -8.38 43.22
C ILE A 898 11.06 -9.06 44.37
N SER A 899 11.53 -10.28 44.17
CA SER A 899 12.26 -11.06 45.18
C SER A 899 13.70 -11.36 44.77
N ASN A 900 14.61 -11.41 45.76
CA ASN A 900 16.02 -11.84 45.62
C ASN A 900 16.86 -11.06 44.59
N LYS A 901 16.60 -9.75 44.43
CA LYS A 901 17.34 -8.85 43.54
C LYS A 901 17.98 -7.71 44.35
N ASP A 902 19.19 -7.31 43.98
CA ASP A 902 19.84 -6.11 44.52
C ASP A 902 19.54 -4.90 43.61
N PHE A 903 19.04 -3.84 44.24
CA PHE A 903 18.58 -2.58 43.65
C PHE A 903 19.32 -1.36 44.20
N SER A 904 20.44 -1.56 44.91
CA SER A 904 21.21 -0.51 45.60
C SER A 904 21.60 0.69 44.72
N GLN A 905 21.57 0.51 43.40
CA GLN A 905 21.84 1.51 42.38
C GLN A 905 20.64 2.39 41.97
N PHE A 906 19.42 2.09 42.41
CA PHE A 906 18.21 2.85 42.08
C PHE A 906 17.65 3.57 43.30
N GLN A 907 17.30 4.85 43.14
CA GLN A 907 16.67 5.64 44.20
C GLN A 907 15.19 5.28 44.40
N ASP A 908 14.46 5.10 43.28
CA ASP A 908 13.07 4.66 43.24
C ASP A 908 12.97 3.51 42.21
N ILE A 909 12.42 2.36 42.61
CA ILE A 909 12.30 1.14 41.78
C ILE A 909 11.03 1.20 40.93
N ILE A 910 9.95 1.70 41.54
CA ILE A 910 8.68 2.04 40.89
C ILE A 910 8.37 3.49 41.25
N GLN A 911 8.26 4.33 40.23
CA GLN A 911 7.90 5.73 40.35
C GLN A 911 6.61 5.99 39.58
N VAL A 912 5.54 6.35 40.28
CA VAL A 912 4.28 6.82 39.68
C VAL A 912 4.10 8.29 40.02
N SER A 913 4.08 9.13 38.98
CA SER A 913 3.99 10.59 39.10
C SER A 913 2.77 11.13 38.36
N ASP A 914 2.12 12.12 38.96
CA ASP A 914 1.01 12.88 38.37
C ASP A 914 -0.13 11.99 37.85
N SER A 915 -0.39 10.87 38.55
CA SER A 915 -1.44 9.91 38.21
C SER A 915 -2.79 10.36 38.76
N LYS A 916 -3.86 10.15 37.96
CA LYS A 916 -5.24 10.40 38.40
C LYS A 916 -5.76 9.30 39.32
N GLN A 917 -5.27 8.06 39.20
CA GLN A 917 -5.70 6.90 39.99
C GLN A 917 -4.62 5.82 40.02
N VAL A 918 -4.34 5.27 41.20
CA VAL A 918 -3.36 4.18 41.44
C VAL A 918 -4.03 3.04 42.22
N ASN A 919 -4.22 1.89 41.58
CA ASN A 919 -4.66 0.64 42.23
C ASN A 919 -3.50 -0.37 42.26
N HIS A 920 -3.24 -1.02 43.40
CA HIS A 920 -2.12 -1.94 43.52
C HIS A 920 -2.43 -3.18 44.38
N ASN A 921 -1.91 -4.33 43.98
CA ASN A 921 -1.88 -5.56 44.76
C ASN A 921 -0.51 -6.23 44.57
N ILE A 922 0.45 -5.82 45.41
CA ILE A 922 1.86 -6.23 45.32
C ILE A 922 2.14 -7.21 46.46
N SER A 923 2.51 -8.45 46.16
CA SER A 923 2.96 -9.43 47.15
C SER A 923 4.47 -9.29 47.35
N ASN A 924 4.91 -8.85 48.54
CA ASN A 924 6.33 -8.65 48.83
C ASN A 924 6.70 -9.23 50.20
N GLN A 925 7.74 -10.08 50.26
CA GLN A 925 8.27 -10.61 51.53
C GLN A 925 9.51 -9.85 52.06
N LYS A 926 10.06 -8.85 51.35
CA LYS A 926 11.27 -8.10 51.79
C LYS A 926 11.42 -6.64 51.28
N ILE A 927 10.34 -5.84 51.22
CA ILE A 927 10.46 -4.38 50.97
C ILE A 927 9.70 -3.61 52.05
N ASN A 928 10.44 -2.83 52.85
CA ASN A 928 9.89 -1.97 53.90
C ASN A 928 9.47 -0.60 53.32
N GLN A 929 8.16 -0.32 53.40
CA GLN A 929 7.45 0.96 53.18
C GLN A 929 7.33 1.50 51.73
N ILE A 930 6.08 1.48 51.22
CA ILE A 930 5.60 2.29 50.08
C ILE A 930 5.27 3.69 50.60
N PHE A 931 5.82 4.75 50.02
CA PHE A 931 5.50 6.14 50.38
C PHE A 931 4.46 6.71 49.42
N PHE A 932 3.32 7.14 49.97
CA PHE A 932 2.32 7.95 49.27
C PHE A 932 2.42 9.39 49.76
N GLN A 933 2.83 10.32 48.88
CA GLN A 933 2.72 11.75 49.17
C GLN A 933 1.56 12.31 48.36
N ASN A 934 0.47 12.68 49.06
CA ASN A 934 -0.73 13.37 48.54
C ASN A 934 -1.38 12.75 47.28
N ASN A 935 -2.08 11.62 47.36
CA ASN A 935 -3.02 11.06 46.33
C ASN A 935 -2.62 11.10 44.83
N GLN A 936 -1.40 11.51 44.46
CA GLN A 936 -0.95 11.89 43.12
C GLN A 936 0.51 11.47 42.86
N LYS A 937 1.26 11.06 43.90
CA LYS A 937 2.62 10.50 43.79
C LYS A 937 2.77 9.24 44.65
N ALA A 938 3.23 8.15 44.03
CA ALA A 938 3.58 6.90 44.72
C ALA A 938 5.01 6.49 44.34
N CYS A 939 5.85 6.27 45.35
CA CYS A 939 7.25 5.86 45.17
C CYS A 939 7.56 4.64 46.04
N VAL A 940 8.22 3.64 45.46
CA VAL A 940 8.81 2.51 46.19
C VAL A 940 10.32 2.75 46.30
N ARG A 941 10.79 3.05 47.51
CA ARG A 941 12.19 3.36 47.83
C ARG A 941 12.88 2.22 48.54
N GLN A 942 14.16 2.02 48.27
CA GLN A 942 15.02 1.17 49.09
C GLN A 942 15.62 1.98 50.25
N PHE A 943 15.49 1.50 51.49
CA PHE A 943 16.18 2.08 52.65
C PHE A 943 17.34 1.18 53.06
N HIS A 944 18.52 1.78 53.26
CA HIS A 944 19.66 1.10 53.86
C HIS A 944 19.42 0.95 55.37
N SER A 945 19.41 -0.29 55.88
CA SER A 945 19.56 -0.58 57.31
C SER A 945 21.00 -0.94 57.63
#